data_AF-A0AAI9NG83-F1
#
_entry.id   AF-A0AAI9NG83-F1
#
_cell.length_a   1.000
_cell.length_b   1.000
_cell.length_c   1.000
_cell.angle_alpha   90.00
_cell.angle_beta   90.00
_cell.angle_gamma   90.00
#
_symmetry.space_group_name_H-M   'P 1'
#
loop_
_entity.id
_entity.type
_entity.pdbx_description
1 polymer ?
#
loop_
_entity_poly.entity_id
_entity_poly.type
_entity_poly.pdbx_seq_one_letter_code
_entity_poly.pdbx_strand_id
1 'polypeptide(L)'
;MAAEKAPAKTAVKVAKPAAKTAAKKTATKTVAAKTAAADKPAKTTKARAKKAEDKLADLVGAARPAPSGRRPGRPAKNANNDSDAFDDSMDGEGEVLPDLKPPKRGGKRGKADPKDLIARGPVSPEEYEARRNRLKQLIKLGKDRGYLTYGEINDHLPDDLVDAEAIDGIISTFSDMGIAVYDQAPDAETLLMSENAPVASNDDDVEDEAEAALTTVDSDFGRTTDPVRMYMREMGSVELLTREGEIEIAKRIEDGLKHMVMAISACPTTINEILAHITRVREGQAQIDEVVDGLVDPEDGEEYAGAGVTADEDEGDDGPAGGMSSKQLEDLRVKALAKFDEVSKQFEKMRQSYEKEGYKSDAYLKAQDIIQTELMGIRFTAKMVEKLADTLRAQVEEVRQLERAVLHTCVDRAGMPRSHFLKAFPGNETNLQWVLDEVAAAHAYSETLERQIPAVQELQQKLIDLQTRVVLPLKDLKDVNKRMATGEAKARKAKREMTEANLRLVISIAKKYTNRGLQFLDLIQEGNIGLMKAVDKFEYRRGYKFSTYATWWIRQAITRSIADQARTIRIPVHMIETINKMNRISRQILQETGAEPDPATLAQKMDMPEDKIRKILKIAKEPISMETPIGDDDDSHLGDFIEDTATLAPSDAALHGSMRDVVKEVLDSLTPREAKVLRMRFGIEMSTDQTLEEVGKQFDVTRERIRQIEAKALRKLRHPSRADKLKSFLEGQ
;
A
#
# COMPACT_ATOMS: atom_id res chain seq x y z
N MET A 1 -46.22 -42.06 49.87
CA MET A 1 -45.29 -42.94 50.61
C MET A 1 -44.19 -43.34 49.64
N ALA A 2 -42.89 -43.23 49.88
CA ALA A 2 -42.10 -42.39 50.80
C ALA A 2 -40.76 -42.09 50.05
N ALA A 3 -40.06 -40.95 50.10
CA ALA A 3 -39.88 -39.86 51.08
C ALA A 3 -38.62 -39.97 51.97
N GLU A 4 -37.43 -39.73 51.39
CA GLU A 4 -36.16 -39.28 52.02
C GLU A 4 -35.22 -38.71 50.93
N LYS A 5 -34.22 -37.85 51.19
CA LYS A 5 -34.13 -36.67 52.08
C LYS A 5 -32.94 -35.78 51.64
N ALA A 6 -32.94 -34.49 51.96
CA ALA A 6 -31.86 -33.54 51.63
C ALA A 6 -30.85 -33.35 52.79
N PRO A 7 -29.67 -32.76 52.52
CA PRO A 7 -29.46 -31.35 52.92
C PRO A 7 -28.59 -30.52 51.92
N ALA A 8 -28.27 -29.24 52.13
CA ALA A 8 -29.09 -28.05 52.49
C ALA A 8 -28.22 -26.76 52.55
N LYS A 9 -28.61 -25.70 51.81
CA LYS A 9 -28.31 -24.24 52.05
C LYS A 9 -26.81 -23.83 51.94
N THR A 10 -26.42 -22.60 51.56
CA THR A 10 -26.99 -21.22 51.66
C THR A 10 -27.10 -20.50 50.29
N ALA A 11 -28.14 -19.71 49.98
CA ALA A 11 -28.37 -18.27 50.27
C ALA A 11 -27.34 -17.31 49.60
N VAL A 12 -27.68 -16.16 48.99
CA VAL A 12 -28.85 -15.24 49.12
C VAL A 12 -29.42 -14.82 47.73
N LYS A 13 -30.59 -14.15 47.68
CA LYS A 13 -31.37 -13.75 46.49
C LYS A 13 -31.72 -12.24 46.53
N VAL A 14 -32.56 -11.77 45.57
CA VAL A 14 -33.11 -10.39 45.36
C VAL A 14 -32.22 -9.54 44.42
N ALA A 15 -32.71 -8.88 43.35
CA ALA A 15 -34.01 -8.94 42.64
C ALA A 15 -33.92 -8.34 41.19
N LYS A 16 -35.05 -7.78 40.71
CA LYS A 16 -35.35 -7.03 39.45
C LYS A 16 -36.49 -6.04 39.81
N PRO A 17 -37.03 -5.15 38.93
CA PRO A 17 -36.87 -4.97 37.46
C PRO A 17 -36.36 -3.53 37.13
N ALA A 18 -36.55 -2.86 35.97
CA ALA A 18 -37.23 -3.13 34.69
C ALA A 18 -36.67 -2.24 33.54
N ALA A 19 -36.81 -2.68 32.28
CA ALA A 19 -37.04 -1.86 31.06
C ALA A 19 -35.96 -0.81 30.62
N LYS A 20 -35.87 -0.33 29.36
CA LYS A 20 -36.25 -0.83 28.01
C LYS A 20 -35.62 0.13 26.96
N THR A 21 -35.13 -0.39 25.83
CA THR A 21 -35.07 0.28 24.47
C THR A 21 -34.28 1.60 24.31
N ALA A 22 -33.84 2.04 23.13
CA ALA A 22 -33.66 1.40 21.81
C ALA A 22 -32.63 2.17 20.94
N ALA A 23 -32.32 1.59 19.78
CA ALA A 23 -31.37 2.03 18.77
C ALA A 23 -31.57 3.44 18.16
N LYS A 24 -30.47 3.94 17.60
CA LYS A 24 -30.26 5.22 16.89
C LYS A 24 -30.45 5.05 15.36
N LYS A 25 -31.18 5.93 14.66
CA LYS A 25 -31.15 6.00 13.16
C LYS A 25 -31.65 7.32 12.53
N THR A 26 -30.76 7.96 11.76
CA THR A 26 -30.92 8.58 10.41
C THR A 26 -31.96 9.66 10.05
N ALA A 27 -31.52 10.56 9.16
CA ALA A 27 -32.21 11.11 7.95
C ALA A 27 -32.83 12.55 7.93
N THR A 28 -32.02 13.51 7.47
CA THR A 28 -32.25 14.43 6.31
C THR A 28 -33.51 15.29 6.08
N LYS A 29 -33.25 16.45 5.43
CA LYS A 29 -33.97 17.12 4.30
C LYS A 29 -34.95 18.31 4.56
N THR A 30 -34.47 19.50 4.13
CA THR A 30 -35.13 20.54 3.29
C THR A 30 -36.50 21.13 3.62
N VAL A 31 -36.63 22.46 3.53
CA VAL A 31 -37.30 23.24 2.43
C VAL A 31 -37.04 24.75 2.66
N ALA A 32 -37.25 25.60 1.64
CA ALA A 32 -36.86 27.02 1.61
C ALA A 32 -38.03 28.01 1.35
N ALA A 33 -37.76 29.32 1.47
CA ALA A 33 -38.16 30.44 0.56
C ALA A 33 -38.75 31.71 1.22
N LYS A 34 -38.61 32.84 0.49
CA LYS A 34 -39.26 34.18 0.65
C LYS A 34 -38.77 35.08 1.80
N THR A 35 -38.73 36.42 1.69
CA THR A 35 -38.86 37.36 0.53
C THR A 35 -38.17 38.72 0.79
N ALA A 36 -37.92 39.44 -0.30
CA ALA A 36 -37.18 40.69 -0.46
C ALA A 36 -37.81 42.01 0.08
N ALA A 37 -36.91 42.96 0.40
CA ALA A 37 -36.85 44.39 -0.02
C ALA A 37 -37.69 45.52 0.66
N ALA A 38 -37.13 46.74 0.49
CA ALA A 38 -37.68 48.10 0.74
C ALA A 38 -37.65 48.62 2.21
N ASP A 39 -37.41 49.91 2.55
CA ASP A 39 -37.04 51.11 1.74
C ASP A 39 -36.50 52.32 2.60
N LYS A 40 -35.73 53.25 1.98
CA LYS A 40 -35.57 54.72 2.31
C LYS A 40 -35.02 55.19 3.71
N PRO A 41 -34.70 56.51 3.94
CA PRO A 41 -33.95 57.46 3.08
C PRO A 41 -32.99 58.51 3.76
N ALA A 42 -31.86 58.81 3.10
CA ALA A 42 -31.29 60.14 2.71
C ALA A 42 -30.97 61.33 3.68
N LYS A 43 -30.01 62.17 3.20
CA LYS A 43 -29.60 63.58 3.58
C LYS A 43 -28.66 63.74 4.80
N THR A 44 -27.69 64.69 4.89
CA THR A 44 -27.01 65.72 4.02
C THR A 44 -25.72 66.23 4.76
N THR A 45 -24.81 67.15 4.36
CA THR A 45 -24.65 68.18 3.28
C THR A 45 -23.17 68.67 3.12
N LYS A 46 -22.81 69.26 1.95
CA LYS A 46 -21.77 70.30 1.69
C LYS A 46 -20.25 69.98 1.89
N ALA A 47 -19.28 70.75 1.35
CA ALA A 47 -19.07 71.37 0.01
C ALA A 47 -17.79 72.27 -0.05
N ARG A 48 -16.94 72.14 -1.10
CA ARG A 48 -16.15 73.25 -1.74
C ARG A 48 -15.60 72.83 -3.12
N ALA A 49 -15.25 73.78 -4.01
CA ALA A 49 -14.84 73.49 -5.40
C ALA A 49 -14.00 74.60 -6.09
N LYS A 50 -13.24 74.21 -7.14
CA LYS A 50 -12.68 74.93 -8.34
C LYS A 50 -11.77 73.90 -9.09
N LYS A 51 -11.72 73.65 -10.42
CA LYS A 51 -11.83 74.42 -11.70
C LYS A 51 -10.66 75.40 -11.96
N ALA A 52 -10.07 75.53 -13.16
CA ALA A 52 -10.52 75.20 -14.54
C ALA A 52 -9.31 74.79 -15.48
N GLU A 53 -9.45 74.02 -16.59
CA GLU A 53 -9.59 74.42 -18.05
C GLU A 53 -8.28 74.99 -18.72
N ASP A 54 -7.88 74.79 -20.00
CA ASP A 54 -8.39 73.99 -21.16
C ASP A 54 -7.38 73.86 -22.38
N LYS A 55 -7.58 72.87 -23.27
CA LYS A 55 -7.45 72.83 -24.79
C LYS A 55 -6.16 73.05 -25.66
N LEU A 56 -6.04 72.19 -26.70
CA LEU A 56 -5.52 72.35 -28.12
C LEU A 56 -4.04 72.78 -28.38
N ALA A 57 -3.41 72.65 -29.59
CA ALA A 57 -3.43 71.66 -30.69
C ALA A 57 -2.31 71.96 -31.76
N ASP A 58 -1.96 70.96 -32.60
CA ASP A 58 -1.03 70.86 -33.76
C ASP A 58 -0.38 72.09 -34.44
N LEU A 59 0.86 71.90 -34.97
CA LEU A 59 1.32 72.39 -36.29
C LEU A 59 2.59 71.63 -36.81
N VAL A 60 3.01 71.85 -38.08
CA VAL A 60 3.75 70.85 -38.92
C VAL A 60 4.92 71.42 -39.77
N GLY A 61 6.00 70.62 -39.94
CA GLY A 61 6.95 70.67 -41.09
C GLY A 61 8.40 71.10 -40.78
N ALA A 62 9.44 70.80 -41.60
CA ALA A 62 9.61 69.88 -42.74
C ALA A 62 11.11 69.74 -43.18
N ALA A 63 11.52 68.59 -43.80
CA ALA A 63 12.66 68.34 -44.74
C ALA A 63 14.11 68.86 -44.42
N ARG A 64 15.28 68.33 -44.86
CA ARG A 64 15.83 67.24 -45.73
C ARG A 64 17.40 67.25 -45.53
N PRO A 65 18.27 66.44 -46.18
CA PRO A 65 18.26 65.02 -46.60
C PRO A 65 19.50 64.22 -46.04
N ALA A 66 19.74 62.99 -46.53
CA ALA A 66 20.92 62.12 -46.23
C ALA A 66 21.89 62.02 -47.45
N PRO A 67 22.70 60.96 -47.75
CA PRO A 67 22.82 59.54 -47.27
C PRO A 67 23.94 59.37 -46.21
N SER A 68 24.59 58.23 -45.88
CA SER A 68 24.57 56.80 -46.31
C SER A 68 25.06 55.89 -45.12
N GLY A 69 25.15 54.55 -45.16
CA GLY A 69 24.76 53.55 -46.16
C GLY A 69 25.06 52.10 -45.72
N ARG A 70 24.21 51.11 -46.13
CA ARG A 70 24.25 49.64 -45.87
C ARG A 70 24.15 49.21 -44.37
N ARG A 71 23.17 48.42 -43.86
CA ARG A 71 22.09 47.53 -44.40
C ARG A 71 22.57 46.28 -45.18
N PRO A 72 21.83 45.13 -45.17
CA PRO A 72 20.53 44.78 -44.51
C PRO A 72 20.64 43.57 -43.53
N GLY A 73 19.60 42.96 -42.91
CA GLY A 73 18.15 43.24 -42.83
C GLY A 73 17.35 42.21 -41.99
N ARG A 74 16.15 42.59 -41.53
CA ARG A 74 15.08 41.81 -40.82
C ARG A 74 13.77 42.03 -41.66
N PRO A 75 12.66 41.23 -41.65
CA PRO A 75 11.95 40.73 -40.45
C PRO A 75 11.15 39.41 -40.58
N ALA A 76 10.24 39.16 -39.63
CA ALA A 76 9.44 37.95 -39.44
C ALA A 76 7.91 38.20 -39.52
N LYS A 77 7.10 37.14 -39.69
CA LYS A 77 5.81 36.92 -38.99
C LYS A 77 5.15 35.54 -39.27
N ASN A 78 4.61 34.96 -38.20
CA ASN A 78 3.43 34.07 -38.02
C ASN A 78 2.94 33.11 -39.15
N ALA A 79 2.69 31.82 -38.80
CA ALA A 79 1.34 31.21 -38.64
C ALA A 79 1.22 29.71 -39.02
N ASN A 80 0.74 28.92 -38.04
CA ASN A 80 -0.15 27.74 -38.12
C ASN A 80 0.31 26.30 -38.49
N ASN A 81 -0.08 25.41 -37.56
CA ASN A 81 -0.55 24.00 -37.63
C ASN A 81 0.42 22.81 -37.81
N ASP A 82 0.23 21.87 -36.85
CA ASP A 82 0.26 20.40 -36.88
C ASP A 82 1.49 19.69 -37.51
N SER A 83 2.14 18.75 -36.82
CA SER A 83 1.54 17.61 -36.09
C SER A 83 2.56 16.92 -35.16
N ASP A 84 2.11 15.90 -34.41
CA ASP A 84 2.89 15.19 -33.40
C ASP A 84 4.12 14.41 -33.92
N ALA A 85 5.25 14.57 -33.23
CA ALA A 85 6.28 13.54 -33.11
C ALA A 85 7.11 13.76 -31.82
N PHE A 86 7.08 12.78 -30.90
CA PHE A 86 8.20 12.57 -29.99
C PHE A 86 9.29 11.82 -30.78
N ASP A 87 10.53 12.30 -30.73
CA ASP A 87 11.70 11.53 -31.15
C ASP A 87 12.81 11.60 -30.09
N ASP A 88 13.61 10.53 -30.02
CA ASP A 88 14.58 10.23 -28.96
C ASP A 88 15.92 9.89 -29.61
N SER A 89 16.65 10.92 -30.05
CA SER A 89 17.99 10.77 -30.62
C SER A 89 18.88 12.00 -30.39
N MET A 90 20.04 11.80 -29.74
CA MET A 90 21.14 12.76 -29.78
C MET A 90 22.50 12.10 -29.52
N ASP A 91 22.90 11.20 -30.42
CA ASP A 91 24.32 10.99 -30.72
C ASP A 91 24.75 12.03 -31.76
N GLY A 92 25.88 12.70 -31.54
CA GLY A 92 26.36 13.77 -32.42
C GLY A 92 27.85 14.05 -32.19
N GLU A 93 28.67 13.68 -33.18
CA GLU A 93 30.13 13.78 -33.10
C GLU A 93 30.63 15.23 -33.22
N GLY A 94 31.77 15.51 -32.59
CA GLY A 94 32.47 16.81 -32.68
C GLY A 94 33.86 16.66 -33.31
N GLU A 95 34.12 17.43 -34.37
CA GLU A 95 35.37 17.36 -35.14
C GLU A 95 36.60 17.95 -34.39
N VAL A 96 37.79 17.71 -34.95
CA VAL A 96 39.10 17.88 -34.31
C VAL A 96 39.98 18.85 -35.09
N LEU A 97 40.93 19.52 -34.40
CA LEU A 97 42.21 20.16 -34.84
C LEU A 97 42.32 21.64 -34.41
N PRO A 98 43.55 22.19 -34.22
CA PRO A 98 44.58 21.71 -33.29
C PRO A 98 45.30 22.86 -32.52
N ASP A 99 46.06 22.56 -31.45
CA ASP A 99 47.19 23.44 -31.05
C ASP A 99 48.33 22.71 -30.30
N LEU A 100 49.40 23.44 -29.99
CA LEU A 100 50.79 22.97 -29.86
C LEU A 100 51.22 22.41 -28.48
N LYS A 101 52.27 21.58 -28.51
CA LYS A 101 53.10 21.10 -27.38
C LYS A 101 54.36 22.00 -27.24
N PRO A 102 55.05 22.10 -26.07
CA PRO A 102 55.53 20.97 -25.23
C PRO A 102 55.54 21.29 -23.69
N PRO A 103 56.25 20.58 -22.78
CA PRO A 103 56.94 19.27 -22.84
C PRO A 103 56.41 18.23 -21.82
N LYS A 104 57.08 17.07 -21.68
CA LYS A 104 56.70 15.96 -20.77
C LYS A 104 57.36 16.07 -19.37
N ARG A 105 56.63 15.73 -18.31
CA ARG A 105 57.09 14.88 -17.18
C ARG A 105 56.04 13.79 -16.93
N GLY A 106 56.43 12.67 -16.32
CA GLY A 106 55.64 11.41 -16.31
C GLY A 106 54.83 11.15 -15.05
N GLY A 107 53.97 10.11 -15.11
CA GLY A 107 53.13 9.65 -14.00
C GLY A 107 51.68 9.43 -14.43
N LYS A 108 51.37 8.28 -15.07
CA LYS A 108 50.02 7.97 -15.57
C LYS A 108 49.22 7.23 -14.49
N ARG A 109 48.40 7.93 -13.70
CA ARG A 109 47.29 7.28 -12.97
C ARG A 109 46.19 6.93 -13.98
N GLY A 110 45.80 5.67 -14.06
CA GLY A 110 44.65 5.23 -14.87
C GLY A 110 43.35 5.39 -14.10
N LYS A 111 42.27 5.76 -14.80
CA LYS A 111 40.92 5.40 -14.33
C LYS A 111 40.70 3.93 -14.69
N ALA A 112 40.20 3.14 -13.75
CA ALA A 112 39.67 1.80 -14.02
C ALA A 112 38.24 1.90 -14.58
N ASP A 113 37.82 0.91 -15.35
CA ASP A 113 36.47 0.84 -15.90
C ASP A 113 35.50 0.17 -14.89
N PRO A 114 34.20 0.55 -14.84
CA PRO A 114 33.25 0.01 -13.86
C PRO A 114 32.94 -1.50 -13.95
N LYS A 115 33.55 -2.23 -14.89
CA LYS A 115 33.43 -3.70 -14.99
C LYS A 115 34.36 -4.46 -14.05
N ASP A 116 35.51 -3.90 -13.72
CA ASP A 116 36.54 -4.62 -12.97
C ASP A 116 36.18 -4.77 -11.47
N LEU A 117 35.31 -3.89 -10.96
CA LEU A 117 34.81 -3.87 -9.58
C LEU A 117 33.85 -5.03 -9.23
N ILE A 118 33.43 -5.84 -10.20
CA ILE A 118 32.43 -6.92 -10.01
C ILE A 118 33.04 -8.31 -10.28
N ALA A 119 34.32 -8.39 -10.68
CA ALA A 119 34.92 -9.58 -11.27
C ALA A 119 36.21 -10.07 -10.57
N ARG A 120 36.19 -10.16 -9.23
CA ARG A 120 37.20 -10.91 -8.46
C ARG A 120 36.51 -11.95 -7.56
N GLY A 121 37.15 -13.13 -7.48
CA GLY A 121 36.68 -14.25 -6.66
C GLY A 121 37.07 -14.11 -5.18
N PRO A 122 36.92 -15.18 -4.37
CA PRO A 122 37.36 -15.16 -2.98
C PRO A 122 38.87 -14.87 -2.86
N VAL A 123 39.21 -14.08 -1.85
CA VAL A 123 40.56 -13.61 -1.51
C VAL A 123 41.53 -14.79 -1.31
N SER A 124 42.79 -14.65 -1.70
CA SER A 124 43.80 -15.69 -1.46
C SER A 124 44.04 -15.88 0.05
N PRO A 125 44.25 -17.12 0.55
CA PRO A 125 44.62 -17.35 1.94
C PRO A 125 45.83 -16.52 2.39
N GLU A 126 46.81 -16.32 1.51
CA GLU A 126 48.01 -15.51 1.77
C GLU A 126 47.69 -14.01 1.93
N GLU A 127 46.73 -13.49 1.17
CA GLU A 127 46.26 -12.10 1.27
C GLU A 127 45.44 -11.89 2.56
N TYR A 128 44.70 -12.93 2.98
CA TYR A 128 43.90 -12.93 4.20
C TYR A 128 44.79 -12.91 5.46
N GLU A 129 45.82 -13.75 5.52
CA GLU A 129 46.82 -13.72 6.60
C GLU A 129 47.59 -12.39 6.63
N ALA A 130 47.99 -11.86 5.46
CA ALA A 130 48.63 -10.55 5.37
C ALA A 130 47.74 -9.41 5.87
N ARG A 131 46.41 -9.49 5.64
CA ARG A 131 45.42 -8.53 6.16
C ARG A 131 45.24 -8.66 7.67
N ARG A 132 45.10 -9.88 8.20
CA ARG A 132 44.99 -10.17 9.64
C ARG A 132 46.16 -9.57 10.43
N ASN A 133 47.38 -9.73 9.90
CA ASN A 133 48.60 -9.18 10.50
C ASN A 133 48.64 -7.63 10.52
N ARG A 134 48.16 -6.93 9.48
CA ARG A 134 48.10 -5.45 9.47
C ARG A 134 47.11 -4.91 10.50
N LEU A 135 45.94 -5.55 10.63
CA LEU A 135 44.93 -5.11 11.58
C LEU A 135 45.36 -5.42 13.04
N LYS A 136 46.07 -6.54 13.29
CA LYS A 136 46.72 -6.80 14.60
C LYS A 136 47.76 -5.73 14.96
N GLN A 137 48.56 -5.25 13.99
CA GLN A 137 49.49 -4.13 14.17
C GLN A 137 48.77 -2.80 14.47
N LEU A 138 47.65 -2.53 13.79
CA LEU A 138 46.86 -1.32 13.98
C LEU A 138 46.20 -1.28 15.38
N ILE A 139 45.66 -2.41 15.85
CA ILE A 139 45.11 -2.54 17.22
C ILE A 139 46.20 -2.28 18.28
N LYS A 140 47.40 -2.83 18.10
CA LYS A 140 48.53 -2.59 19.01
C LYS A 140 48.93 -1.12 19.05
N LEU A 141 49.07 -0.48 17.89
CA LEU A 141 49.36 0.97 17.78
C LEU A 141 48.29 1.84 18.48
N GLY A 142 47.02 1.47 18.34
CA GLY A 142 45.90 2.17 18.97
C GLY A 142 45.87 2.01 20.49
N LYS A 143 46.10 0.79 21.01
CA LYS A 143 46.20 0.54 22.45
C LYS A 143 47.44 1.17 23.10
N ASP A 144 48.59 1.14 22.42
CA ASP A 144 49.84 1.78 22.89
C ASP A 144 49.70 3.31 23.06
N ARG A 145 48.81 3.94 22.28
CA ARG A 145 48.60 5.40 22.28
C ARG A 145 47.32 5.87 22.97
N GLY A 146 46.33 4.98 23.13
CA GLY A 146 44.95 5.33 23.52
C GLY A 146 44.10 5.92 22.38
N TYR A 147 44.70 6.24 21.23
CA TYR A 147 44.02 6.85 20.08
C TYR A 147 44.58 6.41 18.73
N LEU A 148 43.78 6.59 17.68
CA LEU A 148 44.14 6.38 16.28
C LEU A 148 43.62 7.52 15.40
N THR A 149 44.31 7.85 14.32
CA THR A 149 43.80 8.84 13.35
C THR A 149 43.13 8.18 12.15
N TYR A 150 42.12 8.83 11.55
CA TYR A 150 41.44 8.33 10.35
C TYR A 150 42.41 8.11 9.18
N GLY A 151 43.44 8.96 9.07
CA GLY A 151 44.53 8.78 8.11
C GLY A 151 45.33 7.49 8.33
N GLU A 152 45.70 7.18 9.58
CA GLU A 152 46.41 5.93 9.92
C GLU A 152 45.53 4.69 9.68
N ILE A 153 44.22 4.76 9.97
CA ILE A 153 43.28 3.67 9.63
C ILE A 153 43.27 3.43 8.11
N ASN A 154 43.15 4.50 7.33
CA ASN A 154 43.11 4.43 5.87
C ASN A 154 44.44 3.94 5.26
N ASP A 155 45.60 4.36 5.77
CA ASP A 155 46.93 3.95 5.29
C ASP A 155 47.27 2.48 5.62
N HIS A 156 46.65 1.91 6.67
CA HIS A 156 46.82 0.50 7.05
C HIS A 156 45.78 -0.44 6.41
N LEU A 157 44.64 0.07 5.94
CA LEU A 157 43.66 -0.69 5.15
C LEU A 157 44.13 -0.87 3.68
N PRO A 158 43.70 -1.95 2.98
CA PRO A 158 43.95 -2.11 1.54
C PRO A 158 43.11 -1.16 0.67
N ASP A 159 43.65 -0.72 -0.49
CA ASP A 159 42.92 0.07 -1.52
C ASP A 159 41.60 -0.58 -2.01
N ASP A 160 41.44 -1.91 -1.88
CA ASP A 160 40.22 -2.64 -2.24
C ASP A 160 39.05 -2.41 -1.25
N LEU A 161 39.27 -1.71 -0.12
CA LEU A 161 38.32 -1.55 1.00
C LEU A 161 37.69 -0.15 1.12
N VAL A 162 37.30 0.45 -0.01
CA VAL A 162 36.69 1.79 -0.11
C VAL A 162 35.24 1.88 0.41
N ASP A 163 34.76 0.86 1.14
CA ASP A 163 33.41 0.81 1.69
C ASP A 163 33.34 1.54 3.04
N ALA A 164 32.82 2.77 3.06
CA ALA A 164 32.72 3.58 4.29
C ALA A 164 32.04 2.85 5.46
N GLU A 165 30.96 2.09 5.21
CA GLU A 165 30.28 1.28 6.24
C GLU A 165 31.19 0.24 6.92
N ALA A 166 32.17 -0.31 6.19
CA ALA A 166 33.14 -1.25 6.76
C ALA A 166 34.21 -0.52 7.60
N ILE A 167 34.53 0.73 7.25
CA ILE A 167 35.40 1.60 8.05
C ILE A 167 34.68 2.03 9.32
N ASP A 168 33.41 2.46 9.24
CA ASP A 168 32.58 2.81 10.39
C ASP A 168 32.40 1.61 11.35
N GLY A 169 32.19 0.40 10.81
CA GLY A 169 32.15 -0.83 11.60
C GLY A 169 33.48 -1.10 12.33
N ILE A 170 34.62 -0.91 11.66
CA ILE A 170 35.95 -1.02 12.28
C ILE A 170 36.14 0.05 13.37
N ILE A 171 35.73 1.29 13.12
CA ILE A 171 35.76 2.39 14.10
C ILE A 171 34.91 2.07 15.33
N SER A 172 33.72 1.47 15.15
CA SER A 172 32.91 0.97 16.28
C SER A 172 33.70 -0.06 17.10
N THR A 173 34.29 -1.07 16.45
CA THR A 173 35.07 -2.09 17.19
C THR A 173 36.31 -1.53 17.89
N PHE A 174 36.93 -0.48 17.36
CA PHE A 174 38.02 0.24 18.02
C PHE A 174 37.51 1.03 19.24
N SER A 175 36.36 1.69 19.12
CA SER A 175 35.70 2.38 20.23
C SER A 175 35.26 1.41 21.33
N ASP A 176 34.74 0.23 20.98
CA ASP A 176 34.38 -0.84 21.92
C ASP A 176 35.60 -1.41 22.66
N MET A 177 36.78 -1.38 22.03
CA MET A 177 38.09 -1.69 22.64
C MET A 177 38.76 -0.48 23.34
N GLY A 178 38.05 0.65 23.48
CA GLY A 178 38.54 1.85 24.17
C GLY A 178 39.53 2.73 23.38
N ILE A 179 39.79 2.43 22.11
CA ILE A 179 40.67 3.21 21.24
C ILE A 179 39.87 4.35 20.61
N ALA A 180 40.17 5.60 20.98
CA ALA A 180 39.47 6.77 20.42
C ALA A 180 39.96 7.10 19.00
N VAL A 181 39.04 7.29 18.06
CA VAL A 181 39.37 7.65 16.66
C VAL A 181 39.14 9.14 16.43
N TYR A 182 40.16 9.83 15.89
CA TYR A 182 40.11 11.27 15.57
C TYR A 182 40.48 11.54 14.09
N ASP A 183 40.00 12.64 13.53
CA ASP A 183 40.41 13.11 12.18
C ASP A 183 41.87 13.63 12.17
N GLN A 184 42.26 14.31 13.24
CA GLN A 184 43.62 14.82 13.47
C GLN A 184 44.09 14.40 14.87
N ALA A 185 45.42 14.27 15.05
CA ALA A 185 45.97 13.85 16.34
C ALA A 185 45.60 14.86 17.45
N PRO A 186 44.98 14.42 18.56
CA PRO A 186 44.60 15.30 19.66
C PRO A 186 45.84 15.86 20.39
N ASP A 187 45.67 17.01 21.05
CA ASP A 187 46.73 17.62 21.86
C ASP A 187 46.89 16.87 23.20
N ALA A 188 48.05 17.02 23.83
CA ALA A 188 48.41 16.35 25.07
C ALA A 188 47.46 16.70 26.23
N GLU A 189 46.87 17.90 26.25
CA GLU A 189 45.86 18.26 27.25
C GLU A 189 44.53 17.51 27.02
N THR A 190 44.08 17.36 25.77
CA THR A 190 42.83 16.62 25.48
C THR A 190 42.96 15.12 25.77
N LEU A 191 44.14 14.52 25.54
CA LEU A 191 44.43 13.13 25.92
C LEU A 191 44.48 12.91 27.44
N LEU A 192 44.72 13.95 28.24
CA LEU A 192 44.68 13.90 29.69
C LEU A 192 43.27 14.16 30.28
N MET A 193 42.34 14.66 29.46
CA MET A 193 40.94 14.91 29.85
C MET A 193 39.97 13.82 29.41
N SER A 194 40.35 12.97 28.45
CA SER A 194 39.59 11.76 28.08
C SER A 194 39.73 10.67 29.16
N GLU A 195 38.62 10.11 29.64
CA GLU A 195 38.63 9.03 30.63
C GLU A 195 39.16 7.68 30.09
N ASN A 196 39.42 7.59 28.78
CA ASN A 196 40.11 6.48 28.10
C ASN A 196 41.62 6.44 28.46
N ALA A 197 41.93 6.26 29.74
CA ALA A 197 43.29 6.01 30.18
C ALA A 197 43.81 4.69 29.56
N PRO A 198 45.07 4.64 29.08
CA PRO A 198 45.62 3.42 28.48
C PRO A 198 45.70 2.30 29.52
N VAL A 199 44.82 1.31 29.39
CA VAL A 199 44.80 0.13 30.25
C VAL A 199 45.99 -0.75 29.88
N ALA A 200 46.98 -0.79 30.77
CA ALA A 200 48.15 -1.66 30.64
C ALA A 200 47.80 -3.14 30.94
N SER A 201 46.99 -3.75 30.06
CA SER A 201 46.86 -5.20 29.94
C SER A 201 48.20 -5.83 29.47
N ASN A 202 48.42 -7.12 29.71
CA ASN A 202 49.64 -7.77 29.25
C ASN A 202 49.62 -7.90 27.72
N ASP A 203 50.80 -8.03 27.11
CA ASP A 203 50.90 -8.17 25.64
C ASP A 203 50.15 -9.43 25.15
N ASP A 204 50.15 -10.50 25.96
CA ASP A 204 49.36 -11.71 25.72
C ASP A 204 47.83 -11.45 25.74
N ASP A 205 47.34 -10.68 26.71
CA ASP A 205 45.91 -10.29 26.81
C ASP A 205 45.50 -9.42 25.60
N VAL A 206 46.40 -8.52 25.16
CA VAL A 206 46.20 -7.66 23.98
C VAL A 206 46.11 -8.49 22.71
N GLU A 207 46.93 -9.53 22.57
CA GLU A 207 46.89 -10.43 21.41
C GLU A 207 45.64 -11.32 21.38
N ASP A 208 45.20 -11.87 22.53
CA ASP A 208 43.96 -12.66 22.60
C ASP A 208 42.71 -11.80 22.29
N GLU A 209 42.60 -10.58 22.84
CA GLU A 209 41.52 -9.65 22.50
C GLU A 209 41.56 -9.23 21.03
N ALA A 210 42.74 -8.94 20.48
CA ALA A 210 42.89 -8.62 19.07
C ALA A 210 42.49 -9.79 18.17
N GLU A 211 42.84 -11.04 18.53
CA GLU A 211 42.45 -12.21 17.74
C GLU A 211 40.95 -12.52 17.84
N ALA A 212 40.30 -12.27 18.98
CA ALA A 212 38.85 -12.31 19.10
C ALA A 212 38.18 -11.26 18.19
N ALA A 213 38.61 -9.99 18.25
CA ALA A 213 38.10 -8.90 17.40
C ALA A 213 38.34 -9.16 15.91
N LEU A 214 39.48 -9.79 15.55
CA LEU A 214 39.73 -10.24 14.19
C LEU A 214 38.70 -11.29 13.73
N THR A 215 38.36 -12.27 14.58
CA THR A 215 37.33 -13.27 14.19
C THR A 215 35.93 -12.70 14.05
N THR A 216 35.55 -11.65 14.78
CA THR A 216 34.25 -10.97 14.58
C THR A 216 34.25 -10.16 13.29
N VAL A 217 35.27 -9.30 13.08
CA VAL A 217 35.41 -8.47 11.86
C VAL A 217 35.54 -9.34 10.60
N ASP A 218 36.19 -10.50 10.67
CA ASP A 218 36.26 -11.45 9.56
C ASP A 218 34.96 -12.23 9.34
N SER A 219 34.11 -12.40 10.36
CA SER A 219 32.79 -13.04 10.21
C SER A 219 31.74 -12.13 9.57
N ASP A 220 31.87 -10.81 9.77
CA ASP A 220 31.07 -9.80 9.07
C ASP A 220 31.71 -9.35 7.74
N PHE A 221 32.88 -9.90 7.37
CA PHE A 221 33.55 -9.54 6.11
C PHE A 221 32.79 -10.06 4.89
N GLY A 222 32.15 -9.14 4.17
CA GLY A 222 31.20 -9.44 3.08
C GLY A 222 29.73 -9.51 3.54
N ARG A 223 29.44 -9.29 4.82
CA ARG A 223 28.09 -9.17 5.38
C ARG A 223 27.70 -7.70 5.54
N THR A 224 27.51 -7.04 4.40
CA THR A 224 27.05 -5.64 4.33
C THR A 224 25.75 -5.45 5.10
N THR A 225 25.71 -4.47 6.01
CA THR A 225 24.52 -4.15 6.82
C THR A 225 23.44 -3.43 6.00
N ASP A 226 23.81 -2.72 4.93
CA ASP A 226 22.86 -2.11 3.98
C ASP A 226 22.01 -3.16 3.22
N PRO A 227 20.67 -3.14 3.38
CA PRO A 227 19.78 -4.02 2.64
C PRO A 227 19.74 -3.72 1.13
N VAL A 228 20.07 -2.51 0.67
CA VAL A 228 20.16 -2.19 -0.77
C VAL A 228 21.29 -3.00 -1.39
N ARG A 229 22.49 -3.01 -0.78
CA ARG A 229 23.65 -3.75 -1.24
C ARG A 229 23.45 -5.27 -1.17
N MET A 230 22.79 -5.78 -0.14
CA MET A 230 22.34 -7.18 -0.10
C MET A 230 21.44 -7.52 -1.29
N TYR A 231 20.39 -6.73 -1.54
CA TYR A 231 19.45 -6.94 -2.65
C TYR A 231 20.11 -6.81 -4.03
N MET A 232 21.02 -5.85 -4.20
CA MET A 232 21.79 -5.67 -5.45
C MET A 232 22.68 -6.89 -5.74
N ARG A 233 23.25 -7.54 -4.71
CA ARG A 233 24.05 -8.76 -4.83
C ARG A 233 23.18 -9.97 -5.20
N GLU A 234 22.05 -10.17 -4.53
CA GLU A 234 21.12 -11.28 -4.82
C GLU A 234 20.53 -11.17 -6.23
N MET A 235 20.04 -9.99 -6.62
CA MET A 235 19.64 -9.74 -8.01
C MET A 235 20.81 -9.93 -8.99
N GLY A 236 22.03 -9.58 -8.55
CA GLY A 236 23.26 -9.70 -9.32
C GLY A 236 23.49 -11.11 -9.88
N SER A 237 23.07 -12.17 -9.16
CA SER A 237 23.27 -13.56 -9.58
C SER A 237 22.36 -14.04 -10.71
N VAL A 238 21.27 -13.34 -11.02
CA VAL A 238 20.33 -13.73 -12.09
C VAL A 238 20.81 -13.14 -13.42
N GLU A 239 20.93 -13.94 -14.48
CA GLU A 239 21.35 -13.42 -15.79
C GLU A 239 20.28 -12.52 -16.46
N LEU A 240 20.68 -11.75 -17.48
CA LEU A 240 19.74 -10.93 -18.26
C LEU A 240 19.12 -11.77 -19.39
N LEU A 241 17.80 -11.70 -19.51
CA LEU A 241 17.04 -12.47 -20.50
C LEU A 241 17.13 -11.86 -21.91
N THR A 242 17.20 -12.71 -22.94
CA THR A 242 17.08 -12.28 -24.34
C THR A 242 15.61 -12.16 -24.77
N ARG A 243 15.32 -11.45 -25.87
CA ARG A 243 13.95 -11.37 -26.43
C ARG A 243 13.36 -12.74 -26.76
N GLU A 244 14.21 -13.70 -27.14
CA GLU A 244 13.78 -15.08 -27.41
C GLU A 244 13.41 -15.81 -26.11
N GLY A 245 14.19 -15.59 -25.04
CA GLY A 245 13.85 -16.03 -23.68
C GLY A 245 12.58 -15.39 -23.13
N GLU A 246 12.33 -14.09 -23.37
CA GLU A 246 11.06 -13.43 -23.00
C GLU A 246 9.86 -14.18 -23.61
N ILE A 247 9.96 -14.55 -24.90
CA ILE A 247 8.92 -15.26 -25.64
C ILE A 247 8.79 -16.72 -25.19
N GLU A 248 9.90 -17.40 -24.86
CA GLU A 248 9.85 -18.77 -24.35
C GLU A 248 9.20 -18.83 -22.96
N ILE A 249 9.56 -17.93 -22.05
CA ILE A 249 8.94 -17.84 -20.72
C ILE A 249 7.45 -17.49 -20.86
N ALA A 250 7.07 -16.54 -21.72
CA ALA A 250 5.67 -16.20 -21.96
C ALA A 250 4.86 -17.40 -22.48
N LYS A 251 5.42 -18.21 -23.40
CA LYS A 251 4.81 -19.49 -23.84
C LYS A 251 4.72 -20.51 -22.70
N ARG A 252 5.74 -20.61 -21.82
CA ARG A 252 5.69 -21.48 -20.63
C ARG A 252 4.61 -21.06 -19.62
N ILE A 253 4.27 -19.77 -19.56
CA ILE A 253 3.13 -19.24 -18.80
C ILE A 253 1.81 -19.58 -19.49
N GLU A 254 1.66 -19.33 -20.79
CA GLU A 254 0.47 -19.67 -21.58
C GLU A 254 0.13 -21.17 -21.48
N ASP A 255 1.13 -22.04 -21.65
CA ASP A 255 1.02 -23.48 -21.40
C ASP A 255 0.48 -23.81 -20.01
N GLY A 256 1.03 -23.18 -18.96
CA GLY A 256 0.66 -23.45 -17.58
C GLY A 256 -0.80 -23.10 -17.31
N LEU A 257 -1.24 -21.94 -17.82
CA LEU A 257 -2.64 -21.50 -17.75
C LEU A 257 -3.56 -22.40 -18.59
N LYS A 258 -3.15 -22.80 -19.79
CA LYS A 258 -3.87 -23.77 -20.64
C LYS A 258 -4.07 -25.12 -19.94
N HIS A 259 -3.03 -25.63 -19.28
CA HIS A 259 -3.13 -26.84 -18.46
C HIS A 259 -4.05 -26.68 -17.24
N MET A 260 -4.17 -25.48 -16.66
CA MET A 260 -5.16 -25.19 -15.61
C MET A 260 -6.58 -25.15 -16.17
N VAL A 261 -6.83 -24.45 -17.28
CA VAL A 261 -8.17 -24.36 -17.91
C VAL A 261 -8.65 -25.75 -18.34
N MET A 262 -7.79 -26.58 -18.93
CA MET A 262 -8.10 -27.98 -19.28
C MET A 262 -8.38 -28.88 -18.06
N ALA A 263 -7.84 -28.56 -16.89
CA ALA A 263 -8.18 -29.27 -15.65
C ALA A 263 -9.51 -28.76 -15.06
N ILE A 264 -9.77 -27.45 -15.14
CA ILE A 264 -11.02 -26.83 -14.66
C ILE A 264 -12.22 -27.26 -15.53
N SER A 265 -12.07 -27.39 -16.85
CA SER A 265 -13.12 -27.92 -17.74
C SER A 265 -13.33 -29.44 -17.62
N ALA A 266 -12.41 -30.17 -17.00
CA ALA A 266 -12.57 -31.61 -16.77
C ALA A 266 -13.57 -31.97 -15.65
N CYS A 267 -13.99 -31.00 -14.82
CA CYS A 267 -14.92 -31.20 -13.71
C CYS A 267 -16.33 -30.63 -14.04
N PRO A 268 -17.42 -31.41 -13.88
CA PRO A 268 -18.78 -30.90 -14.12
C PRO A 268 -19.20 -29.75 -13.19
N THR A 269 -18.72 -29.72 -11.94
CA THR A 269 -19.12 -28.71 -10.95
C THR A 269 -18.59 -27.32 -11.29
N THR A 270 -17.36 -27.20 -11.80
CA THR A 270 -16.77 -25.94 -12.24
C THR A 270 -17.41 -25.43 -13.53
N ILE A 271 -17.81 -26.30 -14.45
CA ILE A 271 -18.64 -25.91 -15.62
C ILE A 271 -19.98 -25.33 -15.13
N ASN A 272 -20.65 -25.99 -14.19
CA ASN A 272 -21.90 -25.49 -13.62
C ASN A 272 -21.72 -24.14 -12.88
N GLU A 273 -20.59 -23.93 -12.19
CA GLU A 273 -20.26 -22.62 -11.63
C GLU A 273 -20.11 -21.56 -12.74
N ILE A 274 -19.34 -21.82 -13.80
CA ILE A 274 -19.20 -20.90 -14.96
C ILE A 274 -20.58 -20.53 -15.51
N LEU A 275 -21.44 -21.51 -15.78
CA LEU A 275 -22.80 -21.26 -16.30
C LEU A 275 -23.68 -20.44 -15.34
N ALA A 276 -23.54 -20.65 -14.03
CA ALA A 276 -24.24 -19.84 -13.02
C ALA A 276 -23.74 -18.38 -12.95
N HIS A 277 -22.45 -18.12 -13.19
CA HIS A 277 -21.94 -16.74 -13.35
C HIS A 277 -22.46 -16.11 -14.65
N ILE A 278 -22.43 -16.83 -15.78
CA ILE A 278 -22.96 -16.34 -17.07
C ILE A 278 -24.47 -16.09 -17.02
N THR A 279 -25.22 -16.83 -16.21
CA THR A 279 -26.65 -16.54 -15.94
C THR A 279 -26.81 -15.19 -15.24
N ARG A 280 -26.00 -14.87 -14.22
CA ARG A 280 -26.02 -13.55 -13.56
C ARG A 280 -25.59 -12.41 -14.49
N VAL A 281 -24.66 -12.66 -15.41
CA VAL A 281 -24.29 -11.71 -16.48
C VAL A 281 -25.46 -11.49 -17.44
N ARG A 282 -26.21 -12.55 -17.81
CA ARG A 282 -27.43 -12.46 -18.64
C ARG A 282 -28.54 -11.66 -17.94
N GLU A 283 -28.72 -11.86 -16.64
CA GLU A 283 -29.66 -11.11 -15.78
C GLU A 283 -29.24 -9.66 -15.50
N GLY A 284 -28.02 -9.24 -15.90
CA GLY A 284 -27.50 -7.89 -15.69
C GLY A 284 -27.01 -7.60 -14.26
N GLN A 285 -26.79 -8.63 -13.45
CA GLN A 285 -26.27 -8.51 -12.08
C GLN A 285 -24.73 -8.38 -12.02
N ALA A 286 -24.05 -8.70 -13.12
CA ALA A 286 -22.58 -8.66 -13.26
C ALA A 286 -22.21 -8.24 -14.68
N GLN A 287 -21.05 -7.62 -14.86
CA GLN A 287 -20.51 -7.30 -16.18
C GLN A 287 -19.77 -8.51 -16.79
N ILE A 288 -19.56 -8.51 -18.12
CA ILE A 288 -18.88 -9.62 -18.80
C ILE A 288 -17.37 -9.66 -18.47
N ASP A 289 -16.75 -8.50 -18.28
CA ASP A 289 -15.31 -8.30 -17.98
C ASP A 289 -14.87 -8.96 -16.65
N GLU A 290 -15.80 -9.12 -15.70
CA GLU A 290 -15.58 -9.88 -14.46
C GLU A 290 -15.24 -11.36 -14.72
N VAL A 291 -15.66 -11.90 -15.87
CA VAL A 291 -15.61 -13.33 -16.20
C VAL A 291 -14.71 -13.62 -17.40
N VAL A 292 -14.75 -12.77 -18.44
CA VAL A 292 -14.05 -12.96 -19.72
C VAL A 292 -13.28 -11.70 -20.11
N ASP A 293 -11.95 -11.84 -20.22
CA ASP A 293 -10.98 -10.80 -20.62
C ASP A 293 -10.86 -10.71 -22.15
N GLY A 294 -11.09 -11.82 -22.86
CA GLY A 294 -11.05 -11.87 -24.32
C GLY A 294 -11.56 -13.17 -24.93
N LEU A 295 -11.66 -13.21 -26.26
CA LEU A 295 -12.04 -14.40 -27.01
C LEU A 295 -10.95 -14.75 -28.03
N VAL A 296 -10.62 -16.04 -28.08
CA VAL A 296 -9.67 -16.62 -29.04
C VAL A 296 -10.50 -17.37 -30.08
N ASP A 297 -10.71 -16.75 -31.24
CA ASP A 297 -11.36 -17.40 -32.38
C ASP A 297 -10.29 -18.16 -33.20
N PRO A 298 -10.42 -19.50 -33.40
CA PRO A 298 -9.38 -20.30 -34.06
C PRO A 298 -9.14 -20.01 -35.55
N GLU A 299 -10.09 -19.36 -36.23
CA GLU A 299 -10.05 -19.18 -37.70
C GLU A 299 -9.40 -17.86 -38.14
N ASP A 300 -9.70 -16.74 -37.45
CA ASP A 300 -9.23 -15.40 -37.88
C ASP A 300 -7.79 -15.07 -37.43
N GLY A 301 -7.31 -15.66 -36.33
CA GLY A 301 -6.00 -15.35 -35.74
C GLY A 301 -5.90 -13.96 -35.07
N GLU A 302 -6.81 -13.03 -35.39
CA GLU A 302 -7.08 -11.83 -34.61
C GLU A 302 -7.76 -12.21 -33.28
N GLU A 303 -6.94 -12.41 -32.26
CA GLU A 303 -7.38 -12.48 -30.87
C GLU A 303 -8.13 -11.18 -30.54
N TYR A 304 -9.42 -11.27 -30.15
CA TYR A 304 -10.18 -10.11 -29.69
C TYR A 304 -9.73 -9.80 -28.26
N ALA A 305 -8.52 -9.28 -28.17
CA ALA A 305 -7.83 -8.85 -26.98
C ALA A 305 -8.54 -7.61 -26.44
N GLY A 306 -9.60 -7.86 -25.68
CA GLY A 306 -10.20 -6.88 -24.81
C GLY A 306 -9.10 -6.29 -23.95
N ALA A 307 -8.86 -4.99 -24.08
CA ALA A 307 -7.89 -4.31 -23.26
C ALA A 307 -8.47 -4.22 -21.84
N GLY A 308 -8.20 -5.24 -21.03
CA GLY A 308 -8.64 -5.39 -19.64
C GLY A 308 -7.97 -4.38 -18.72
N VAL A 309 -8.14 -3.09 -18.99
CA VAL A 309 -7.73 -1.97 -18.15
C VAL A 309 -8.96 -1.45 -17.41
N THR A 310 -9.40 -2.23 -16.44
CA THR A 310 -10.14 -1.70 -15.29
C THR A 310 -9.19 -0.79 -14.53
N ALA A 311 -9.10 0.48 -14.93
CA ALA A 311 -8.69 1.52 -14.03
C ALA A 311 -9.71 1.58 -12.88
N ASP A 312 -9.24 1.87 -11.66
CA ASP A 312 -10.15 2.34 -10.62
C ASP A 312 -10.77 3.66 -11.15
N GLU A 313 -12.11 3.81 -11.16
CA GLU A 313 -12.83 4.90 -11.86
C GLU A 313 -12.68 6.30 -11.18
N ASP A 314 -11.46 6.76 -10.90
CA ASP A 314 -11.19 8.08 -10.25
C ASP A 314 -9.85 8.74 -10.67
N GLU A 315 -9.29 8.40 -11.84
CA GLU A 315 -8.21 9.14 -12.51
C GLU A 315 -8.72 9.75 -13.83
N GLY A 316 -8.51 11.06 -14.04
CA GLY A 316 -9.06 11.80 -15.18
C GLY A 316 -7.98 12.38 -16.11
N ASP A 317 -8.19 12.21 -17.41
CA ASP A 317 -7.74 13.12 -18.48
C ASP A 317 -6.25 13.51 -18.52
N ASP A 318 -5.35 12.55 -18.82
CA ASP A 318 -4.11 12.77 -19.61
C ASP A 318 -3.37 11.43 -19.89
N GLY A 319 -4.04 10.47 -20.55
CA GLY A 319 -3.42 9.18 -20.94
C GLY A 319 -4.25 8.38 -21.97
N PRO A 320 -3.63 7.49 -22.77
CA PRO A 320 -4.36 6.72 -23.78
C PRO A 320 -5.35 5.77 -23.12
N ALA A 321 -6.64 6.02 -23.33
CA ALA A 321 -7.75 5.30 -22.71
C ALA A 321 -7.73 3.81 -23.09
N GLY A 322 -7.14 2.98 -22.23
CA GLY A 322 -6.96 1.55 -22.45
C GLY A 322 -8.14 0.68 -22.01
N GLY A 323 -9.20 1.25 -21.44
CA GLY A 323 -10.43 0.50 -21.14
C GLY A 323 -11.20 0.19 -22.42
N MET A 324 -11.80 -1.01 -22.51
CA MET A 324 -12.66 -1.36 -23.64
C MET A 324 -13.79 -0.34 -23.83
N SER A 325 -14.01 0.11 -25.07
CA SER A 325 -15.17 0.92 -25.41
C SER A 325 -16.46 0.16 -25.09
N SER A 326 -17.52 0.85 -24.67
CA SER A 326 -18.81 0.20 -24.33
C SER A 326 -19.34 -0.70 -25.45
N LYS A 327 -19.10 -0.33 -26.71
CA LYS A 327 -19.43 -1.14 -27.89
C LYS A 327 -18.63 -2.45 -27.97
N GLN A 328 -17.35 -2.42 -27.61
CA GLN A 328 -16.49 -3.60 -27.61
C GLN A 328 -16.89 -4.58 -26.48
N LEU A 329 -17.34 -4.05 -25.33
CA LEU A 329 -17.93 -4.86 -24.26
C LEU A 329 -19.27 -5.49 -24.67
N GLU A 330 -20.09 -4.78 -25.47
CA GLU A 330 -21.32 -5.32 -26.05
C GLU A 330 -21.03 -6.43 -27.09
N ASP A 331 -20.09 -6.20 -28.02
CA ASP A 331 -19.64 -7.19 -29.00
C ASP A 331 -19.09 -8.47 -28.32
N LEU A 332 -18.18 -8.29 -27.34
CA LEU A 332 -17.60 -9.39 -26.56
C LEU A 332 -18.68 -10.14 -25.79
N ARG A 333 -19.63 -9.43 -25.16
CA ARG A 333 -20.79 -10.03 -24.48
C ARG A 333 -21.64 -10.88 -25.42
N VAL A 334 -21.95 -10.40 -26.62
CA VAL A 334 -22.74 -11.16 -27.61
C VAL A 334 -21.99 -12.41 -28.09
N LYS A 335 -20.72 -12.26 -28.50
CA LYS A 335 -19.89 -13.40 -28.93
C LYS A 335 -19.69 -14.45 -27.83
N ALA A 336 -19.40 -14.02 -26.59
CA ALA A 336 -19.19 -14.91 -25.46
C ALA A 336 -20.48 -15.66 -25.08
N LEU A 337 -21.63 -14.98 -25.02
CA LEU A 337 -22.91 -15.62 -24.74
C LEU A 337 -23.26 -16.69 -25.77
N ALA A 338 -22.93 -16.49 -27.05
CA ALA A 338 -23.14 -17.51 -28.09
C ALA A 338 -22.32 -18.79 -27.85
N LYS A 339 -21.03 -18.67 -27.47
CA LYS A 339 -20.20 -19.83 -27.10
C LYS A 339 -20.72 -20.52 -25.83
N PHE A 340 -21.11 -19.75 -24.81
CA PHE A 340 -21.69 -20.31 -23.58
C PHE A 340 -23.06 -20.97 -23.79
N ASP A 341 -23.88 -20.53 -24.74
CA ASP A 341 -25.13 -21.21 -25.11
C ASP A 341 -24.85 -22.59 -25.74
N GLU A 342 -23.77 -22.76 -26.54
CA GLU A 342 -23.36 -24.09 -27.03
C GLU A 342 -22.75 -24.95 -25.92
N VAL A 343 -21.88 -24.40 -25.06
CA VAL A 343 -21.39 -25.11 -23.85
C VAL A 343 -22.57 -25.61 -23.01
N SER A 344 -23.62 -24.81 -22.83
CA SER A 344 -24.85 -25.20 -22.11
C SER A 344 -25.57 -26.39 -22.78
N LYS A 345 -25.73 -26.35 -24.12
CA LYS A 345 -26.30 -27.46 -24.90
C LYS A 345 -25.48 -28.75 -24.78
N GLN A 346 -24.15 -28.65 -24.82
CA GLN A 346 -23.27 -29.82 -24.71
C GLN A 346 -23.20 -30.36 -23.27
N PHE A 347 -23.27 -29.49 -22.25
CA PHE A 347 -23.32 -29.87 -20.84
C PHE A 347 -24.59 -30.68 -20.51
N GLU A 348 -25.74 -30.29 -21.05
CA GLU A 348 -26.99 -31.06 -20.91
C GLU A 348 -26.92 -32.40 -21.66
N LYS A 349 -26.27 -32.48 -22.84
CA LYS A 349 -25.98 -33.78 -23.49
C LYS A 349 -25.06 -34.66 -22.65
N MET A 350 -24.01 -34.08 -22.05
CA MET A 350 -23.05 -34.78 -21.18
C MET A 350 -23.74 -35.33 -19.91
N ARG A 351 -24.71 -34.59 -19.37
CA ARG A 351 -25.59 -35.08 -18.30
C ARG A 351 -26.46 -36.25 -18.79
N GLN A 352 -27.11 -36.10 -19.93
CA GLN A 352 -28.00 -37.14 -20.47
C GLN A 352 -27.26 -38.42 -20.91
N SER A 353 -25.98 -38.37 -21.27
CA SER A 353 -25.16 -39.57 -21.48
C SER A 353 -24.72 -40.18 -20.15
N TYR A 354 -24.34 -39.37 -19.16
CA TYR A 354 -24.04 -39.85 -17.80
C TYR A 354 -25.24 -40.60 -17.18
N GLU A 355 -26.47 -40.09 -17.32
CA GLU A 355 -27.70 -40.72 -16.81
C GLU A 355 -28.12 -42.01 -17.57
N LYS A 356 -27.60 -42.26 -18.78
CA LYS A 356 -27.97 -43.42 -19.63
C LYS A 356 -26.90 -44.50 -19.73
N GLU A 357 -25.65 -44.09 -19.91
CA GLU A 357 -24.50 -44.95 -20.22
C GLU A 357 -23.45 -44.95 -19.09
N GLY A 358 -23.59 -44.05 -18.12
CA GLY A 358 -22.67 -43.89 -17.01
C GLY A 358 -21.45 -43.01 -17.32
N TYR A 359 -20.59 -42.90 -16.31
CA TYR A 359 -19.38 -42.10 -16.37
C TYR A 359 -18.34 -42.71 -17.34
N LYS A 360 -17.68 -41.85 -18.14
CA LYS A 360 -16.69 -42.22 -19.19
C LYS A 360 -17.25 -43.01 -20.38
N SER A 361 -18.53 -42.85 -20.73
CA SER A 361 -19.04 -43.31 -22.03
C SER A 361 -18.42 -42.52 -23.21
N ASP A 362 -18.42 -43.10 -24.41
CA ASP A 362 -17.93 -42.44 -25.63
C ASP A 362 -18.71 -41.15 -25.95
N ALA A 363 -20.04 -41.15 -25.73
CA ALA A 363 -20.86 -39.94 -25.87
C ALA A 363 -20.56 -38.89 -24.78
N TYR A 364 -20.27 -39.30 -23.55
CA TYR A 364 -19.83 -38.40 -22.48
C TYR A 364 -18.49 -37.74 -22.83
N LEU A 365 -17.50 -38.53 -23.26
CA LEU A 365 -16.16 -38.03 -23.60
C LEU A 365 -16.18 -37.07 -24.80
N LYS A 366 -17.00 -37.36 -25.82
CA LYS A 366 -17.19 -36.44 -26.97
C LYS A 366 -17.84 -35.12 -26.57
N ALA A 367 -18.85 -35.14 -25.72
CA ALA A 367 -19.45 -33.91 -25.19
C ALA A 367 -18.44 -33.11 -24.34
N GLN A 368 -17.63 -33.80 -23.52
CA GLN A 368 -16.57 -33.18 -22.72
C GLN A 368 -15.47 -32.54 -23.56
N ASP A 369 -15.02 -33.19 -24.64
CA ASP A 369 -13.97 -32.67 -25.54
C ASP A 369 -14.44 -31.42 -26.32
N ILE A 370 -15.71 -31.39 -26.74
CA ILE A 370 -16.33 -30.19 -27.33
C ILE A 370 -16.40 -29.05 -26.31
N ILE A 371 -16.89 -29.32 -25.08
CA ILE A 371 -16.93 -28.32 -24.00
C ILE A 371 -15.52 -27.79 -23.68
N GLN A 372 -14.52 -28.68 -23.61
CA GLN A 372 -13.13 -28.32 -23.38
C GLN A 372 -12.57 -27.45 -24.53
N THR A 373 -12.94 -27.72 -25.77
CA THR A 373 -12.51 -26.94 -26.94
C THR A 373 -13.13 -25.53 -26.95
N GLU A 374 -14.45 -25.42 -26.71
CA GLU A 374 -15.13 -24.12 -26.60
C GLU A 374 -14.59 -23.28 -25.44
N LEU A 375 -14.40 -23.89 -24.25
CA LEU A 375 -13.83 -23.20 -23.08
C LEU A 375 -12.35 -22.81 -23.29
N MET A 376 -11.60 -23.52 -24.13
CA MET A 376 -10.25 -23.12 -24.54
C MET A 376 -10.23 -21.94 -25.54
N GLY A 377 -11.35 -21.66 -26.21
CA GLY A 377 -11.55 -20.48 -27.06
C GLY A 377 -11.98 -19.22 -26.28
N ILE A 378 -12.00 -19.28 -24.95
CA ILE A 378 -12.42 -18.19 -24.05
C ILE A 378 -11.27 -17.87 -23.09
N ARG A 379 -10.82 -16.62 -23.08
CA ARG A 379 -9.82 -16.14 -22.11
C ARG A 379 -10.53 -15.65 -20.86
N PHE A 380 -10.56 -16.49 -19.83
CA PHE A 380 -11.13 -16.14 -18.53
C PHE A 380 -10.27 -15.13 -17.77
N THR A 381 -10.93 -14.16 -17.12
CA THR A 381 -10.28 -13.18 -16.24
C THR A 381 -9.57 -13.89 -15.09
N ALA A 382 -8.34 -13.49 -14.74
CA ALA A 382 -7.49 -14.21 -13.76
C ALA A 382 -8.21 -14.52 -12.43
N LYS A 383 -8.98 -13.56 -11.90
CA LYS A 383 -9.81 -13.71 -10.69
C LYS A 383 -10.81 -14.87 -10.78
N MET A 384 -11.38 -15.12 -11.96
CA MET A 384 -12.33 -16.20 -12.22
C MET A 384 -11.60 -17.56 -12.28
N VAL A 385 -10.43 -17.61 -12.91
CA VAL A 385 -9.58 -18.82 -12.94
C VAL A 385 -9.14 -19.21 -11.52
N GLU A 386 -8.71 -18.24 -10.72
CA GLU A 386 -8.36 -18.44 -9.30
C GLU A 386 -9.55 -18.94 -8.49
N LYS A 387 -10.73 -18.31 -8.63
CA LYS A 387 -11.94 -18.74 -7.93
C LYS A 387 -12.34 -20.18 -8.25
N LEU A 388 -12.33 -20.56 -9.53
CA LEU A 388 -12.66 -21.93 -9.97
C LEU A 388 -11.61 -22.95 -9.47
N ALA A 389 -10.34 -22.56 -9.44
CA ALA A 389 -9.27 -23.36 -8.85
C ALA A 389 -9.47 -23.55 -7.33
N ASP A 390 -9.90 -22.52 -6.60
CA ASP A 390 -10.20 -22.61 -5.17
C ASP A 390 -11.44 -23.46 -4.88
N THR A 391 -12.50 -23.38 -5.69
CA THR A 391 -13.65 -24.31 -5.62
C THR A 391 -13.17 -25.77 -5.73
N LEU A 392 -12.27 -26.08 -6.68
CA LEU A 392 -11.72 -27.42 -6.85
C LEU A 392 -10.79 -27.83 -5.69
N ARG A 393 -9.90 -26.94 -5.23
CA ARG A 393 -9.00 -27.18 -4.09
C ARG A 393 -9.79 -27.50 -2.82
N ALA A 394 -10.84 -26.73 -2.53
CA ALA A 394 -11.69 -26.92 -1.36
C ALA A 394 -12.34 -28.30 -1.35
N GLN A 395 -12.90 -28.74 -2.49
CA GLN A 395 -13.48 -30.08 -2.64
C GLN A 395 -12.45 -31.20 -2.37
N VAL A 396 -11.23 -31.08 -2.91
CA VAL A 396 -10.19 -32.12 -2.70
C VAL A 396 -9.61 -32.09 -1.28
N GLU A 397 -9.57 -30.93 -0.61
CA GLU A 397 -9.12 -30.87 0.78
C GLU A 397 -10.21 -31.35 1.75
N GLU A 398 -11.51 -31.18 1.45
CA GLU A 398 -12.62 -31.83 2.17
C GLU A 398 -12.53 -33.36 2.07
N VAL A 399 -12.27 -33.91 0.88
CA VAL A 399 -11.95 -35.32 0.67
C VAL A 399 -10.75 -35.76 1.52
N ARG A 400 -9.63 -35.03 1.48
CA ARG A 400 -8.44 -35.36 2.28
C ARG A 400 -8.67 -35.25 3.79
N GLN A 401 -9.52 -34.35 4.26
CA GLN A 401 -9.88 -34.24 5.68
C GLN A 401 -10.67 -35.47 6.14
N LEU A 402 -11.66 -35.91 5.34
CA LEU A 402 -12.39 -37.15 5.59
C LEU A 402 -11.46 -38.37 5.56
N GLU A 403 -10.52 -38.45 4.61
CA GLU A 403 -9.56 -39.55 4.52
C GLU A 403 -8.55 -39.58 5.68
N ARG A 404 -8.10 -38.41 6.15
CA ARG A 404 -7.31 -38.31 7.39
C ARG A 404 -8.11 -38.71 8.62
N ALA A 405 -9.41 -38.41 8.67
CA ALA A 405 -10.29 -38.82 9.78
C ALA A 405 -10.54 -40.33 9.78
N VAL A 406 -10.71 -40.97 8.60
CA VAL A 406 -10.77 -42.43 8.48
C VAL A 406 -9.44 -43.05 8.90
N LEU A 407 -8.30 -42.53 8.42
CA LEU A 407 -6.97 -43.00 8.80
C LEU A 407 -6.75 -42.91 10.32
N HIS A 408 -7.07 -41.78 10.95
CA HIS A 408 -7.00 -41.62 12.41
C HIS A 408 -7.88 -42.63 13.16
N THR A 409 -9.09 -42.90 12.65
CA THR A 409 -10.03 -43.85 13.26
C THR A 409 -9.51 -45.30 13.13
N CYS A 410 -9.01 -45.70 11.97
CA CYS A 410 -8.51 -47.06 11.75
C CYS A 410 -7.13 -47.31 12.37
N VAL A 411 -6.20 -46.35 12.27
CA VAL A 411 -4.81 -46.50 12.75
C VAL A 411 -4.71 -46.19 14.25
N ASP A 412 -5.10 -44.97 14.67
CA ASP A 412 -4.79 -44.50 16.03
C ASP A 412 -5.80 -45.00 17.08
N ARG A 413 -7.05 -45.27 16.69
CA ARG A 413 -8.10 -45.79 17.61
C ARG A 413 -8.30 -47.29 17.52
N ALA A 414 -8.35 -47.85 16.31
CA ALA A 414 -8.52 -49.29 16.13
C ALA A 414 -7.20 -50.09 16.12
N GLY A 415 -6.04 -49.44 15.94
CA GLY A 415 -4.73 -50.10 15.99
C GLY A 415 -4.29 -50.77 14.69
N MET A 416 -4.94 -50.47 13.55
CA MET A 416 -4.56 -51.02 12.24
C MET A 416 -3.16 -50.52 11.83
N PRO A 417 -2.24 -51.39 11.36
CA PRO A 417 -0.96 -50.95 10.83
C PRO A 417 -1.13 -49.99 9.65
N ARG A 418 -0.56 -48.78 9.74
CA ARG A 418 -0.63 -47.73 8.71
C ARG A 418 -0.19 -48.22 7.31
N SER A 419 0.75 -49.17 7.26
CA SER A 419 1.22 -49.81 6.02
C SER A 419 0.23 -50.80 5.39
N HIS A 420 -0.76 -51.29 6.15
CA HIS A 420 -1.91 -52.04 5.62
C HIS A 420 -2.97 -51.08 5.08
N PHE A 421 -3.37 -50.09 5.90
CA PHE A 421 -4.35 -49.06 5.52
C PHE A 421 -4.01 -48.39 4.18
N LEU A 422 -2.76 -47.97 3.99
CA LEU A 422 -2.28 -47.34 2.75
C LEU A 422 -2.29 -48.25 1.51
N LYS A 423 -2.55 -49.55 1.66
CA LYS A 423 -2.72 -50.51 0.55
C LYS A 423 -4.18 -50.92 0.35
N ALA A 424 -4.93 -51.14 1.44
CA ALA A 424 -6.31 -51.65 1.40
C ALA A 424 -7.37 -50.55 1.14
N PHE A 425 -7.13 -49.33 1.62
CA PHE A 425 -8.11 -48.24 1.54
C PHE A 425 -8.22 -47.56 0.16
N PRO A 426 -7.13 -47.30 -0.61
CA PRO A 426 -7.24 -46.62 -1.90
C PRO A 426 -8.07 -47.43 -2.92
N GLY A 427 -9.22 -46.87 -3.32
CA GLY A 427 -10.22 -47.55 -4.16
C GLY A 427 -11.42 -48.14 -3.40
N ASN A 428 -11.33 -48.32 -2.08
CA ASN A 428 -12.45 -48.64 -1.19
C ASN A 428 -13.07 -47.40 -0.52
N GLU A 429 -12.71 -46.20 -1.00
CA GLU A 429 -13.11 -44.89 -0.47
C GLU A 429 -14.64 -44.72 -0.33
N THR A 430 -15.42 -45.36 -1.21
CA THR A 430 -16.89 -45.37 -1.22
C THR A 430 -17.50 -46.73 -0.85
N ASN A 431 -16.70 -47.74 -0.48
CA ASN A 431 -17.18 -49.10 -0.22
C ASN A 431 -17.53 -49.31 1.27
N LEU A 432 -18.80 -49.15 1.63
CA LEU A 432 -19.33 -49.37 2.99
C LEU A 432 -19.17 -50.82 3.50
N GLN A 433 -18.95 -51.79 2.61
CA GLN A 433 -18.70 -53.20 2.98
C GLN A 433 -17.24 -53.47 3.34
N TRP A 434 -16.27 -52.69 2.82
CA TRP A 434 -14.84 -52.94 3.07
C TRP A 434 -14.49 -53.03 4.56
N VAL A 435 -15.11 -52.20 5.41
CA VAL A 435 -14.89 -52.23 6.87
C VAL A 435 -15.40 -53.54 7.50
N LEU A 436 -16.46 -54.13 6.94
CA LEU A 436 -17.02 -55.40 7.37
C LEU A 436 -16.16 -56.58 6.88
N ASP A 437 -15.67 -56.53 5.64
CA ASP A 437 -14.74 -57.51 5.08
C ASP A 437 -13.40 -57.54 5.87
N GLU A 438 -12.87 -56.37 6.24
CA GLU A 438 -11.65 -56.20 7.04
C GLU A 438 -11.82 -56.68 8.49
N VAL A 439 -13.03 -56.60 9.06
CA VAL A 439 -13.36 -57.22 10.35
C VAL A 439 -13.50 -58.75 10.21
N ALA A 440 -14.14 -59.23 9.14
CA ALA A 440 -14.28 -60.65 8.84
C ALA A 440 -12.93 -61.37 8.56
N ALA A 441 -11.89 -60.63 8.17
CA ALA A 441 -10.51 -61.13 8.03
C ALA A 441 -9.83 -61.51 9.37
N ALA A 442 -10.49 -61.26 10.51
CA ALA A 442 -10.09 -61.73 11.85
C ALA A 442 -8.64 -61.38 12.25
N HIS A 443 -8.24 -60.14 11.99
CA HIS A 443 -6.95 -59.59 12.37
C HIS A 443 -6.93 -59.16 13.85
N ALA A 444 -5.73 -58.95 14.41
CA ALA A 444 -5.56 -58.57 15.82
C ALA A 444 -6.19 -57.21 16.20
N TYR A 445 -6.59 -56.40 15.21
CA TYR A 445 -7.29 -55.13 15.37
C TYR A 445 -8.80 -55.21 15.01
N SER A 446 -9.33 -56.40 14.66
CA SER A 446 -10.72 -56.50 14.21
C SER A 446 -11.74 -56.25 15.34
N GLU A 447 -11.46 -56.64 16.59
CA GLU A 447 -12.35 -56.37 17.74
C GLU A 447 -12.41 -54.87 18.11
N THR A 448 -11.30 -54.15 17.95
CA THR A 448 -11.22 -52.70 18.16
C THR A 448 -11.80 -51.92 16.98
N LEU A 449 -11.65 -52.44 15.75
CA LEU A 449 -12.26 -51.90 14.54
C LEU A 449 -13.78 -52.08 14.52
N GLU A 450 -14.31 -53.21 15.00
CA GLU A 450 -15.75 -53.50 15.10
C GLU A 450 -16.49 -52.39 15.86
N ARG A 451 -15.91 -51.96 16.99
CA ARG A 451 -16.42 -50.84 17.83
C ARG A 451 -16.33 -49.47 17.14
N GLN A 452 -15.65 -49.34 16.01
CA GLN A 452 -15.53 -48.11 15.23
C GLN A 452 -16.23 -48.17 13.87
N ILE A 453 -16.83 -49.32 13.46
CA ILE A 453 -17.56 -49.46 12.19
C ILE A 453 -18.52 -48.28 11.92
N PRO A 454 -19.40 -47.84 12.86
CA PRO A 454 -20.36 -46.78 12.57
C PRO A 454 -19.70 -45.44 12.26
N ALA A 455 -18.56 -45.13 12.90
CA ALA A 455 -17.81 -43.89 12.66
C ALA A 455 -17.09 -43.91 11.30
N VAL A 456 -16.55 -45.07 10.89
CA VAL A 456 -15.93 -45.23 9.56
C VAL A 456 -17.01 -45.17 8.47
N GLN A 457 -18.15 -45.83 8.68
CA GLN A 457 -19.28 -45.78 7.73
C GLN A 457 -19.90 -44.38 7.63
N GLU A 458 -19.98 -43.60 8.72
CA GLU A 458 -20.39 -42.19 8.67
C GLU A 458 -19.44 -41.33 7.82
N LEU A 459 -18.13 -41.58 7.92
CA LEU A 459 -17.12 -40.88 7.11
C LEU A 459 -17.14 -41.32 5.65
N GLN A 460 -17.32 -42.61 5.37
CA GLN A 460 -17.51 -43.13 4.01
C GLN A 460 -18.83 -42.63 3.39
N GLN A 461 -19.91 -42.51 4.15
CA GLN A 461 -21.14 -41.89 3.66
C GLN A 461 -20.91 -40.43 3.26
N LYS A 462 -20.17 -39.65 4.06
CA LYS A 462 -19.78 -38.27 3.68
C LYS A 462 -18.92 -38.22 2.42
N LEU A 463 -18.06 -39.22 2.19
CA LEU A 463 -17.30 -39.36 0.93
C LEU A 463 -18.21 -39.69 -0.26
N ILE A 464 -19.27 -40.49 -0.08
CA ILE A 464 -20.31 -40.77 -1.09
C ILE A 464 -21.18 -39.51 -1.36
N ASP A 465 -21.58 -38.79 -0.32
CA ASP A 465 -22.34 -37.53 -0.42
C ASP A 465 -21.52 -36.45 -1.15
N LEU A 466 -20.20 -36.40 -0.92
CA LEU A 466 -19.29 -35.54 -1.67
C LEU A 466 -19.16 -35.99 -3.12
N GLN A 467 -18.98 -37.29 -3.38
CA GLN A 467 -18.88 -37.83 -4.75
C GLN A 467 -20.14 -37.55 -5.57
N THR A 468 -21.33 -37.71 -4.99
CA THR A 468 -22.61 -37.40 -5.64
C THR A 468 -22.81 -35.91 -5.88
N ARG A 469 -22.38 -35.04 -4.96
CA ARG A 469 -22.37 -33.57 -5.11
C ARG A 469 -21.44 -33.08 -6.23
N VAL A 470 -20.30 -33.75 -6.45
CA VAL A 470 -19.29 -33.37 -7.46
C VAL A 470 -19.50 -34.11 -8.81
N VAL A 471 -20.30 -35.17 -8.83
CA VAL A 471 -20.65 -35.99 -10.03
C VAL A 471 -19.42 -36.67 -10.67
N LEU A 472 -18.30 -36.75 -9.94
CA LEU A 472 -17.00 -37.23 -10.40
C LEU A 472 -16.38 -38.18 -9.37
N PRO A 473 -15.84 -39.36 -9.74
CA PRO A 473 -15.20 -40.26 -8.79
C PRO A 473 -14.04 -39.59 -8.04
N LEU A 474 -13.93 -39.85 -6.74
CA LEU A 474 -12.96 -39.17 -5.86
C LEU A 474 -11.51 -39.30 -6.34
N LYS A 475 -11.15 -40.45 -6.93
CA LYS A 475 -9.84 -40.66 -7.58
C LYS A 475 -9.61 -39.73 -8.78
N ASP A 476 -10.57 -39.66 -9.71
CA ASP A 476 -10.48 -38.78 -10.88
C ASP A 476 -10.46 -37.30 -10.46
N LEU A 477 -11.21 -36.93 -9.42
CA LEU A 477 -11.19 -35.59 -8.81
C LEU A 477 -9.80 -35.23 -8.25
N LYS A 478 -9.14 -36.14 -7.53
CA LYS A 478 -7.74 -35.97 -7.06
C LYS A 478 -6.77 -35.80 -8.22
N ASP A 479 -6.91 -36.62 -9.28
CA ASP A 479 -6.03 -36.56 -10.46
C ASP A 479 -6.24 -35.27 -11.29
N VAL A 480 -7.47 -34.77 -11.40
CA VAL A 480 -7.76 -33.46 -12.03
C VAL A 480 -7.15 -32.31 -11.23
N ASN A 481 -7.33 -32.26 -9.91
CA ASN A 481 -6.69 -31.24 -9.07
C ASN A 481 -5.15 -31.34 -9.13
N LYS A 482 -4.59 -32.55 -9.19
CA LYS A 482 -3.14 -32.76 -9.38
C LYS A 482 -2.66 -32.17 -10.71
N ARG A 483 -3.39 -32.36 -11.82
CA ARG A 483 -3.08 -31.74 -13.12
C ARG A 483 -3.11 -30.21 -13.03
N MET A 484 -4.17 -29.65 -12.45
CA MET A 484 -4.31 -28.20 -12.23
C MET A 484 -3.12 -27.64 -11.43
N ALA A 485 -2.79 -28.24 -10.28
CA ALA A 485 -1.69 -27.83 -9.43
C ALA A 485 -0.31 -27.90 -10.14
N THR A 486 -0.11 -28.88 -11.05
CA THR A 486 1.11 -28.92 -11.87
C THR A 486 1.17 -27.84 -12.95
N GLY A 487 0.04 -27.52 -13.60
CA GLY A 487 -0.05 -26.40 -14.55
C GLY A 487 0.20 -25.05 -13.86
N GLU A 488 -0.42 -24.86 -12.70
CA GLU A 488 -0.21 -23.67 -11.86
C GLU A 488 1.24 -23.56 -11.36
N ALA A 489 1.87 -24.66 -10.94
CA ALA A 489 3.27 -24.65 -10.53
C ALA A 489 4.21 -24.30 -11.70
N LYS A 490 3.93 -24.79 -12.93
CA LYS A 490 4.66 -24.40 -14.14
C LYS A 490 4.49 -22.91 -14.43
N ALA A 491 3.26 -22.40 -14.44
CA ALA A 491 2.96 -20.99 -14.66
C ALA A 491 3.63 -20.09 -13.61
N ARG A 492 3.48 -20.40 -12.32
CA ARG A 492 4.05 -19.61 -11.22
C ARG A 492 5.57 -19.59 -11.21
N LYS A 493 6.23 -20.72 -11.57
CA LYS A 493 7.69 -20.75 -11.75
C LYS A 493 8.11 -19.85 -12.92
N ALA A 494 7.44 -19.96 -14.07
CA ALA A 494 7.77 -19.15 -15.24
C ALA A 494 7.55 -17.65 -15.00
N LYS A 495 6.45 -17.25 -14.33
CA LYS A 495 6.21 -15.86 -13.90
C LYS A 495 7.31 -15.33 -12.97
N ARG A 496 7.76 -16.14 -12.00
CA ARG A 496 8.88 -15.80 -11.11
C ARG A 496 10.18 -15.58 -11.89
N GLU A 497 10.53 -16.54 -12.74
CA GLU A 497 11.73 -16.50 -13.62
C GLU A 497 11.73 -15.24 -14.51
N MET A 498 10.56 -14.85 -15.04
CA MET A 498 10.38 -13.61 -15.79
C MET A 498 10.59 -12.35 -14.95
N THR A 499 10.13 -12.36 -13.70
CA THR A 499 10.24 -11.23 -12.76
C THR A 499 11.69 -11.06 -12.30
N GLU A 500 12.34 -12.14 -11.87
CA GLU A 500 13.73 -12.18 -11.39
C GLU A 500 14.71 -11.63 -12.42
N ALA A 501 14.59 -12.04 -13.69
CA ALA A 501 15.44 -11.53 -14.77
C ALA A 501 15.24 -10.02 -15.06
N ASN A 502 14.10 -9.44 -14.68
CA ASN A 502 13.71 -8.06 -14.98
C ASN A 502 13.83 -7.08 -13.80
N LEU A 503 14.26 -7.52 -12.61
CA LEU A 503 14.45 -6.64 -11.43
C LEU A 503 15.38 -5.43 -11.72
N ARG A 504 16.38 -5.61 -12.61
CA ARG A 504 17.28 -4.53 -13.05
C ARG A 504 16.55 -3.38 -13.77
N LEU A 505 15.44 -3.67 -14.46
CA LEU A 505 14.60 -2.66 -15.11
C LEU A 505 13.89 -1.79 -14.07
N VAL A 506 13.38 -2.40 -13.00
CA VAL A 506 12.72 -1.67 -11.89
C VAL A 506 13.69 -0.66 -11.28
N ILE A 507 14.91 -1.07 -10.98
CA ILE A 507 15.95 -0.22 -10.40
C ILE A 507 16.29 0.96 -11.31
N SER A 508 16.42 0.74 -12.63
CA SER A 508 16.75 1.82 -13.59
C SER A 508 15.64 2.86 -13.74
N ILE A 509 14.39 2.48 -13.44
CA ILE A 509 13.24 3.39 -13.36
C ILE A 509 13.19 4.07 -11.98
N ALA A 510 13.27 3.32 -10.88
CA ALA A 510 13.19 3.80 -9.50
C ALA A 510 14.27 4.83 -9.16
N LYS A 511 15.48 4.73 -9.74
CA LYS A 511 16.56 5.74 -9.61
C LYS A 511 16.15 7.15 -10.03
N LYS A 512 15.07 7.33 -10.80
CA LYS A 512 14.53 8.65 -11.20
C LYS A 512 13.59 9.28 -10.15
N TYR A 513 13.40 8.61 -9.00
CA TYR A 513 12.38 8.94 -8.00
C TYR A 513 12.89 8.97 -6.54
N THR A 514 14.17 8.65 -6.27
CA THR A 514 14.73 8.56 -4.91
C THR A 514 14.46 9.78 -4.04
N ASN A 515 14.67 10.99 -4.57
CA ASN A 515 14.65 12.22 -3.79
C ASN A 515 13.23 12.83 -3.78
N ARG A 516 12.21 12.03 -3.45
CA ARG A 516 10.78 12.40 -3.47
C ARG A 516 10.00 12.01 -2.20
N GLY A 517 10.69 11.80 -1.08
CA GLY A 517 10.09 11.55 0.24
C GLY A 517 9.81 10.08 0.59
N LEU A 518 10.28 9.12 -0.21
CA LEU A 518 10.15 7.67 0.03
C LEU A 518 11.51 6.99 -0.16
N GLN A 519 11.82 5.94 0.62
CA GLN A 519 13.14 5.30 0.57
C GLN A 519 13.34 4.55 -0.76
N PHE A 520 14.60 4.45 -1.21
CA PHE A 520 14.93 3.75 -2.46
C PHE A 520 14.53 2.27 -2.45
N LEU A 521 14.53 1.60 -1.30
CA LEU A 521 14.04 0.23 -1.14
C LEU A 521 12.54 0.13 -1.43
N ASP A 522 11.72 0.99 -0.82
CA ASP A 522 10.26 0.98 -1.01
C ASP A 522 9.89 1.29 -2.47
N LEU A 523 10.58 2.26 -3.08
CA LEU A 523 10.46 2.59 -4.51
C LEU A 523 10.80 1.39 -5.41
N ILE A 524 11.75 0.54 -5.01
CA ILE A 524 12.05 -0.72 -5.71
C ILE A 524 10.95 -1.75 -5.46
N GLN A 525 10.45 -1.93 -4.23
CA GLN A 525 9.42 -2.94 -3.96
C GLN A 525 8.07 -2.62 -4.62
N GLU A 526 7.65 -1.36 -4.63
CA GLU A 526 6.44 -0.91 -5.33
C GLU A 526 6.61 -1.02 -6.86
N GLY A 527 7.82 -0.75 -7.35
CA GLY A 527 8.21 -1.04 -8.72
C GLY A 527 8.19 -2.54 -9.06
N ASN A 528 8.59 -3.42 -8.14
CA ASN A 528 8.53 -4.88 -8.28
C ASN A 528 7.07 -5.37 -8.31
N ILE A 529 6.18 -4.78 -7.49
CA ILE A 529 4.73 -5.06 -7.54
C ILE A 529 4.14 -4.61 -8.89
N GLY A 530 4.59 -3.47 -9.42
CA GLY A 530 4.27 -3.02 -10.79
C GLY A 530 4.77 -4.00 -11.87
N LEU A 531 6.01 -4.50 -11.73
CA LEU A 531 6.60 -5.50 -12.62
C LEU A 531 5.82 -6.82 -12.61
N MET A 532 5.41 -7.33 -11.45
CA MET A 532 4.60 -8.54 -11.34
C MET A 532 3.26 -8.40 -12.08
N LYS A 533 2.56 -7.27 -11.90
CA LYS A 533 1.33 -6.95 -12.63
C LYS A 533 1.56 -6.87 -14.15
N ALA A 534 2.73 -6.42 -14.59
CA ALA A 534 3.11 -6.42 -16.00
C ALA A 534 3.35 -7.85 -16.55
N VAL A 535 4.04 -8.71 -15.78
CA VAL A 535 4.24 -10.14 -16.13
C VAL A 535 2.90 -10.85 -16.25
N ASP A 536 1.95 -10.57 -15.36
CA ASP A 536 0.61 -11.18 -15.37
C ASP A 536 -0.24 -10.83 -16.60
N LYS A 537 0.02 -9.68 -17.25
CA LYS A 537 -0.76 -9.15 -18.38
C LYS A 537 0.04 -9.04 -19.70
N PHE A 538 1.22 -9.65 -19.80
CA PHE A 538 2.08 -9.49 -20.98
C PHE A 538 1.67 -10.40 -22.16
N GLU A 539 1.32 -9.78 -23.29
CA GLU A 539 0.98 -10.46 -24.54
C GLU A 539 2.16 -10.47 -25.52
N TYR A 540 2.95 -11.55 -25.55
CA TYR A 540 4.07 -11.68 -26.51
C TYR A 540 3.61 -11.65 -27.99
N ARG A 541 2.35 -12.04 -28.23
CA ARG A 541 1.70 -12.09 -29.56
C ARG A 541 1.65 -10.72 -30.24
N ARG A 542 1.61 -9.64 -29.46
CA ARG A 542 1.60 -8.25 -29.93
C ARG A 542 2.97 -7.75 -30.42
N GLY A 543 4.02 -8.57 -30.31
CA GLY A 543 5.34 -8.35 -30.92
C GLY A 543 6.27 -7.34 -30.22
N TYR A 544 5.74 -6.47 -29.35
CA TYR A 544 6.55 -5.54 -28.54
C TYR A 544 7.48 -6.28 -27.54
N LYS A 545 8.57 -5.63 -27.13
CA LYS A 545 9.47 -6.14 -26.08
C LYS A 545 8.79 -6.02 -24.71
N PHE A 546 9.09 -6.95 -23.80
CA PHE A 546 8.50 -6.90 -22.45
C PHE A 546 8.86 -5.61 -21.71
N SER A 547 10.11 -5.15 -21.81
CA SER A 547 10.58 -3.94 -21.13
C SER A 547 9.81 -2.66 -21.51
N THR A 548 9.33 -2.54 -22.75
CA THR A 548 8.48 -1.43 -23.21
C THR A 548 7.14 -1.41 -22.46
N TYR A 549 6.52 -2.57 -22.29
CA TYR A 549 5.25 -2.74 -21.59
C TYR A 549 5.40 -2.57 -20.07
N ALA A 550 6.39 -3.24 -19.48
CA ALA A 550 6.66 -3.21 -18.05
C ALA A 550 7.02 -1.80 -17.54
N THR A 551 7.71 -0.99 -18.35
CA THR A 551 8.08 0.40 -17.99
C THR A 551 6.87 1.26 -17.63
N TRP A 552 5.70 1.02 -18.22
CA TRP A 552 4.48 1.75 -17.88
C TRP A 552 3.96 1.35 -16.49
N TRP A 553 3.75 0.05 -16.26
CA TRP A 553 3.26 -0.48 -14.97
C TRP A 553 4.17 -0.18 -13.78
N ILE A 554 5.49 -0.32 -13.97
CA ILE A 554 6.50 0.02 -12.95
C ILE A 554 6.41 1.52 -12.61
N ARG A 555 6.29 2.38 -13.63
CA ARG A 555 6.17 3.84 -13.43
C ARG A 555 4.88 4.22 -12.71
N GLN A 556 3.75 3.60 -13.07
CA GLN A 556 2.46 3.87 -12.44
C GLN A 556 2.46 3.43 -10.98
N ALA A 557 2.97 2.23 -10.67
CA ALA A 557 3.07 1.74 -9.30
C ALA A 557 3.96 2.65 -8.41
N ILE A 558 5.15 3.01 -8.90
CA ILE A 558 6.07 3.93 -8.20
C ILE A 558 5.42 5.31 -8.00
N THR A 559 4.78 5.87 -9.03
CA THR A 559 4.18 7.22 -8.95
C THR A 559 2.97 7.24 -8.02
N ARG A 560 2.13 6.20 -8.05
CA ARG A 560 0.99 6.03 -7.14
C ARG A 560 1.44 5.83 -5.70
N SER A 561 2.45 5.01 -5.44
CA SER A 561 2.99 4.83 -4.08
C SER A 561 3.59 6.12 -3.49
N ILE A 562 4.35 6.89 -4.28
CA ILE A 562 4.84 8.21 -3.85
C ILE A 562 3.68 9.15 -3.51
N ALA A 563 2.63 9.18 -4.31
CA ALA A 563 1.43 9.97 -4.02
C ALA A 563 0.69 9.45 -2.77
N ASP A 564 0.64 8.14 -2.56
CA ASP A 564 -0.13 7.50 -1.51
C ASP A 564 0.57 7.50 -0.13
N GLN A 565 1.91 7.44 -0.09
CA GLN A 565 2.69 7.13 1.11
C GLN A 565 3.80 8.15 1.47
N ALA A 566 4.37 8.88 0.52
CA ALA A 566 5.60 9.69 0.75
C ALA A 566 5.39 10.98 1.57
N ARG A 567 4.27 11.13 2.28
CA ARG A 567 3.94 12.29 3.13
C ARG A 567 3.24 11.87 4.41
N THR A 568 3.72 12.41 5.53
CA THR A 568 3.17 12.22 6.89
C THR A 568 1.68 12.51 6.98
N ILE A 569 1.19 13.47 6.19
CA ILE A 569 -0.23 13.75 6.00
C ILE A 569 -0.59 13.34 4.57
N ARG A 570 -1.36 12.26 4.44
CA ARG A 570 -1.84 11.73 3.17
C ARG A 570 -2.71 12.76 2.42
N ILE A 571 -2.40 12.97 1.15
CA ILE A 571 -3.15 13.85 0.23
C ILE A 571 -3.67 12.97 -0.94
N PRO A 572 -4.92 13.15 -1.43
CA PRO A 572 -5.42 12.39 -2.59
C PRO A 572 -4.60 12.60 -3.87
N VAL A 573 -4.50 11.56 -4.71
CA VAL A 573 -3.66 11.56 -5.93
C VAL A 573 -3.93 12.76 -6.84
N HIS A 574 -5.20 13.03 -7.18
CA HIS A 574 -5.59 14.19 -8.02
C HIS A 574 -5.17 15.56 -7.46
N MET A 575 -5.04 15.69 -6.12
CA MET A 575 -4.52 16.91 -5.49
C MET A 575 -2.99 17.00 -5.63
N ILE A 576 -2.27 15.87 -5.56
CA ILE A 576 -0.82 15.80 -5.77
C ILE A 576 -0.48 16.05 -7.25
N GLU A 577 -1.28 15.54 -8.19
CA GLU A 577 -1.19 15.86 -9.62
C GLU A 577 -1.41 17.35 -9.86
N THR A 578 -2.42 17.95 -9.22
CA THR A 578 -2.66 19.39 -9.28
C THR A 578 -1.47 20.19 -8.74
N ILE A 579 -0.87 19.77 -7.62
CA ILE A 579 0.36 20.37 -7.07
C ILE A 579 1.54 20.21 -8.05
N ASN A 580 1.69 19.06 -8.70
CA ASN A 580 2.75 18.83 -9.68
C ASN A 580 2.55 19.65 -10.97
N LYS A 581 1.31 19.81 -11.45
CA LYS A 581 0.94 20.68 -12.59
C LYS A 581 1.22 22.15 -12.25
N MET A 582 0.85 22.59 -11.04
CA MET A 582 1.18 23.91 -10.49
C MET A 582 2.71 24.13 -10.43
N ASN A 583 3.47 23.20 -9.83
CA ASN A 583 4.92 23.30 -9.70
C ASN A 583 5.66 23.28 -11.05
N ARG A 584 5.12 22.58 -12.05
CA ARG A 584 5.63 22.57 -13.43
C ARG A 584 5.43 23.94 -14.09
N ILE A 585 4.22 24.50 -14.02
CA ILE A 585 3.88 25.83 -14.54
C ILE A 585 4.66 26.92 -13.78
N SER A 586 4.84 26.77 -12.48
CA SER A 586 5.59 27.73 -11.64
C SER A 586 7.06 27.79 -12.02
N ARG A 587 7.72 26.64 -12.23
CA ARG A 587 9.10 26.59 -12.76
C ARG A 587 9.20 27.16 -14.17
N GLN A 588 8.20 26.93 -15.02
CA GLN A 588 8.16 27.53 -16.36
C GLN A 588 8.06 29.07 -16.28
N ILE A 589 7.18 29.63 -15.45
CA ILE A 589 7.08 31.10 -15.30
C ILE A 589 8.36 31.67 -14.70
N LEU A 590 8.96 30.99 -13.72
CA LEU A 590 10.26 31.38 -13.15
C LEU A 590 11.37 31.42 -14.21
N GLN A 591 11.37 30.48 -15.15
CA GLN A 591 12.31 30.46 -16.28
C GLN A 591 11.98 31.51 -17.36
N GLU A 592 10.70 31.81 -17.60
CA GLU A 592 10.24 32.82 -18.56
C GLU A 592 10.45 34.27 -18.06
N THR A 593 10.40 34.51 -16.75
CA THR A 593 10.33 35.86 -16.15
C THR A 593 11.44 36.19 -15.15
N GLY A 594 12.15 35.19 -14.62
CA GLY A 594 13.17 35.36 -13.58
C GLY A 594 12.63 35.58 -12.16
N ALA A 595 11.30 35.52 -11.95
CA ALA A 595 10.65 35.74 -10.66
C ALA A 595 9.62 34.65 -10.34
N GLU A 596 9.34 34.44 -9.05
CA GLU A 596 8.25 33.53 -8.64
C GLU A 596 6.88 34.11 -9.03
N PRO A 597 5.95 33.28 -9.54
CA PRO A 597 4.66 33.75 -10.01
C PRO A 597 3.68 34.03 -8.86
N ASP A 598 3.05 35.19 -8.89
CA ASP A 598 1.92 35.51 -8.01
C ASP A 598 0.73 34.53 -8.22
N PRO A 599 -0.02 34.15 -7.16
CA PRO A 599 -1.17 33.24 -7.27
C PRO A 599 -2.23 33.66 -8.30
N ALA A 600 -2.42 34.95 -8.58
CA ALA A 600 -3.33 35.41 -9.63
C ALA A 600 -2.80 35.11 -11.05
N THR A 601 -1.48 35.07 -11.23
CA THR A 601 -0.84 34.64 -12.50
C THR A 601 -0.95 33.13 -12.68
N LEU A 602 -0.76 32.35 -11.59
CA LEU A 602 -1.00 30.91 -11.61
C LEU A 602 -2.48 30.60 -11.89
N ALA A 603 -3.43 31.36 -11.33
CA ALA A 603 -4.86 31.20 -11.58
C ALA A 603 -5.21 31.30 -13.07
N GLN A 604 -4.60 32.25 -13.78
CA GLN A 604 -4.79 32.44 -15.22
C GLN A 604 -4.13 31.33 -16.05
N LYS A 605 -2.90 30.88 -15.73
CA LYS A 605 -2.24 29.77 -16.47
C LYS A 605 -2.81 28.38 -16.13
N MET A 606 -3.54 28.21 -15.03
CA MET A 606 -4.14 26.92 -14.61
C MET A 606 -5.66 26.82 -14.80
N ASP A 607 -6.29 27.88 -15.33
CA ASP A 607 -7.75 28.04 -15.46
C ASP A 607 -8.54 27.64 -14.19
N MET A 608 -8.08 28.14 -13.04
CA MET A 608 -8.68 27.82 -11.73
C MET A 608 -8.78 29.07 -10.83
N PRO A 609 -9.83 29.19 -9.99
CA PRO A 609 -9.98 30.32 -9.07
C PRO A 609 -8.79 30.48 -8.14
N GLU A 610 -8.35 31.72 -7.93
CA GLU A 610 -7.21 32.08 -7.08
C GLU A 610 -7.33 31.51 -5.65
N ASP A 611 -8.54 31.54 -5.07
CA ASP A 611 -8.85 30.91 -3.78
C ASP A 611 -8.53 29.41 -3.72
N LYS A 612 -8.67 28.69 -4.84
CA LYS A 612 -8.34 27.26 -4.93
C LYS A 612 -6.82 27.10 -4.92
N ILE A 613 -6.09 27.94 -5.65
CA ILE A 613 -4.62 27.92 -5.68
C ILE A 613 -4.01 28.35 -4.34
N ARG A 614 -4.54 29.38 -3.67
CA ARG A 614 -4.12 29.75 -2.30
C ARG A 614 -4.33 28.60 -1.30
N LYS A 615 -5.39 27.78 -1.47
CA LYS A 615 -5.59 26.55 -0.67
C LYS A 615 -4.61 25.44 -1.05
N ILE A 616 -4.35 25.21 -2.34
CA ILE A 616 -3.37 24.23 -2.84
C ILE A 616 -1.96 24.57 -2.32
N LEU A 617 -1.54 25.84 -2.39
CA LEU A 617 -0.26 26.34 -1.85
C LEU A 617 -0.15 26.14 -0.32
N LYS A 618 -1.26 26.18 0.42
CA LYS A 618 -1.28 25.85 1.85
C LYS A 618 -1.15 24.34 2.11
N ILE A 619 -1.76 23.51 1.27
CA ILE A 619 -1.74 22.03 1.36
C ILE A 619 -0.41 21.43 0.89
N ALA A 620 0.28 22.10 -0.06
CA ALA A 620 1.54 21.62 -0.62
C ALA A 620 2.72 21.62 0.38
N LYS A 621 2.64 22.43 1.44
CA LYS A 621 3.67 22.52 2.49
C LYS A 621 3.79 21.20 3.26
N GLU A 622 5.02 20.83 3.59
CA GLU A 622 5.34 19.66 4.42
C GLU A 622 5.47 20.09 5.90
N PRO A 623 5.17 19.20 6.86
CA PRO A 623 5.38 19.48 8.28
C PRO A 623 6.87 19.55 8.60
N ILE A 624 7.23 20.40 9.57
CA ILE A 624 8.60 20.57 10.08
C ILE A 624 8.74 19.71 11.35
N SER A 625 9.93 19.14 11.61
CA SER A 625 10.19 18.39 12.84
C SER A 625 10.18 19.32 14.06
N MET A 626 9.64 18.86 15.19
CA MET A 626 9.78 19.58 16.47
C MET A 626 11.24 19.62 16.94
N GLU A 627 12.02 18.60 16.57
CA GLU A 627 13.48 18.51 16.80
C GLU A 627 14.29 19.38 15.82
N THR A 628 13.69 20.38 15.17
CA THR A 628 14.45 21.34 14.34
C THR A 628 15.04 22.40 15.26
N PRO A 629 16.38 22.57 15.35
CA PRO A 629 16.99 23.58 16.21
C PRO A 629 16.65 25.00 15.75
N ILE A 630 16.61 25.94 16.69
CA ILE A 630 16.29 27.36 16.47
C ILE A 630 17.37 28.26 17.07
N GLY A 631 18.11 28.93 16.19
CA GLY A 631 19.21 29.83 16.54
C GLY A 631 20.56 29.18 16.29
N ASP A 632 21.60 29.77 16.90
CA ASP A 632 22.97 29.24 16.91
C ASP A 632 23.27 28.47 18.22
N ASP A 633 22.31 28.38 19.14
CA ASP A 633 22.40 27.65 20.42
C ASP A 633 21.76 26.25 20.27
N ASP A 634 22.57 25.19 20.20
CA ASP A 634 22.13 23.80 19.93
C ASP A 634 21.10 23.23 20.93
N ASP A 635 20.93 23.83 22.11
CA ASP A 635 19.96 23.40 23.12
C ASP A 635 18.48 23.73 22.76
N SER A 636 18.23 24.71 21.88
CA SER A 636 16.87 25.26 21.65
C SER A 636 16.16 24.65 20.45
N HIS A 637 15.04 23.96 20.66
CA HIS A 637 14.32 23.22 19.62
C HIS A 637 12.96 23.86 19.29
N LEU A 638 12.45 23.67 18.06
CA LEU A 638 11.13 24.19 17.64
C LEU A 638 9.99 23.71 18.55
N GLY A 639 10.10 22.51 19.14
CA GLY A 639 9.15 21.97 20.10
C GLY A 639 8.96 22.83 21.36
N ASP A 640 10.02 23.46 21.87
CA ASP A 640 10.00 24.22 23.13
C ASP A 640 9.15 25.49 23.06
N PHE A 641 8.90 25.99 21.85
CA PHE A 641 8.10 27.20 21.59
C PHE A 641 6.61 26.90 21.29
N ILE A 642 6.17 25.64 21.34
CA ILE A 642 4.78 25.25 21.05
C ILE A 642 3.97 25.25 22.34
N GLU A 643 3.18 26.31 22.55
CA GLU A 643 2.28 26.44 23.70
C GLU A 643 1.14 25.39 23.71
N ASP A 644 0.85 24.83 24.90
CA ASP A 644 -0.37 24.04 25.10
C ASP A 644 -1.58 24.97 25.27
N THR A 645 -2.49 24.91 24.30
CA THR A 645 -3.76 25.67 24.28
C THR A 645 -4.96 24.83 24.75
N ALA A 646 -4.75 23.57 25.13
CA ALA A 646 -5.81 22.66 25.58
C ALA A 646 -5.98 22.64 27.12
N THR A 647 -4.91 22.89 27.89
CA THR A 647 -5.04 23.11 29.34
C THR A 647 -5.48 24.54 29.66
N LEU A 648 -6.36 24.70 30.64
CA LEU A 648 -6.67 26.03 31.19
C LEU A 648 -5.51 26.50 32.05
N ALA A 649 -5.11 27.76 31.87
CA ALA A 649 -4.17 28.42 32.78
C ALA A 649 -4.69 28.38 34.23
N PRO A 650 -3.81 28.29 35.25
CA PRO A 650 -4.23 28.27 36.66
C PRO A 650 -5.06 29.49 37.08
N SER A 651 -4.85 30.66 36.44
CA SER A 651 -5.68 31.85 36.56
C SER A 651 -7.14 31.58 36.19
N ASP A 652 -7.34 30.90 35.06
CA ASP A 652 -8.64 30.73 34.42
C ASP A 652 -9.41 29.61 35.12
N ALA A 653 -8.70 28.56 35.54
CA ALA A 653 -9.22 27.55 36.44
C ALA A 653 -9.69 28.16 37.78
N ALA A 654 -8.92 29.09 38.36
CA ALA A 654 -9.30 29.81 39.58
C ALA A 654 -10.49 30.76 39.36
N LEU A 655 -10.56 31.46 38.22
CA LEU A 655 -11.70 32.29 37.82
C LEU A 655 -12.97 31.45 37.65
N HIS A 656 -12.89 30.30 36.98
CA HIS A 656 -14.02 29.37 36.83
C HIS A 656 -14.44 28.73 38.17
N GLY A 657 -13.50 28.48 39.09
CA GLY A 657 -13.80 28.06 40.46
C GLY A 657 -14.56 29.14 41.24
N SER A 658 -14.00 30.35 41.30
CA SER A 658 -14.61 31.52 41.95
C SER A 658 -16.01 31.83 41.38
N MET A 659 -16.15 31.78 40.05
CA MET A 659 -17.44 31.97 39.36
C MET A 659 -18.47 30.91 39.79
N ARG A 660 -18.06 29.64 39.92
CA ARG A 660 -18.93 28.55 40.38
C ARG A 660 -19.42 28.77 41.81
N ASP A 661 -18.53 29.20 42.70
CA ASP A 661 -18.87 29.43 44.12
C ASP A 661 -19.75 30.68 44.31
N VAL A 662 -19.50 31.77 43.56
CA VAL A 662 -20.38 32.95 43.60
C VAL A 662 -21.74 32.65 42.95
N VAL A 663 -21.80 31.89 41.85
CA VAL A 663 -23.07 31.40 41.28
C VAL A 663 -23.83 30.53 42.29
N LYS A 664 -23.14 29.68 43.04
CA LYS A 664 -23.74 28.87 44.12
C LYS A 664 -24.33 29.74 45.22
N GLU A 665 -23.58 30.68 45.78
CA GLU A 665 -24.04 31.63 46.81
C GLU A 665 -25.26 32.43 46.35
N VAL A 666 -25.22 32.95 45.11
CA VAL A 666 -26.30 33.71 44.51
C VAL A 666 -27.54 32.84 44.24
N LEU A 667 -27.39 31.55 43.92
CA LEU A 667 -28.50 30.60 43.82
C LEU A 667 -29.08 30.23 45.19
N ASP A 668 -28.27 30.02 46.22
CA ASP A 668 -28.73 29.74 47.59
C ASP A 668 -29.48 30.94 48.20
N SER A 669 -29.24 32.15 47.70
CA SER A 669 -30.02 33.35 48.07
C SER A 669 -31.46 33.39 47.50
N LEU A 670 -31.85 32.48 46.61
CA LEU A 670 -33.24 32.32 46.13
C LEU A 670 -34.08 31.47 47.10
N THR A 671 -35.39 31.35 46.86
CA THR A 671 -36.15 30.33 47.61
C THR A 671 -35.72 28.93 47.16
N PRO A 672 -35.69 27.90 48.03
CA PRO A 672 -35.18 26.57 47.66
C PRO A 672 -35.85 25.95 46.43
N ARG A 673 -37.14 26.27 46.18
CA ARG A 673 -37.88 25.83 44.99
C ARG A 673 -37.47 26.57 43.71
N GLU A 674 -37.12 27.85 43.80
CA GLU A 674 -36.56 28.63 42.68
C GLU A 674 -35.11 28.20 42.38
N ALA A 675 -34.28 28.03 43.42
CA ALA A 675 -32.89 27.59 43.31
C ALA A 675 -32.79 26.20 42.65
N LYS A 676 -33.55 25.21 43.15
CA LYS A 676 -33.56 23.84 42.60
C LYS A 676 -34.12 23.77 41.17
N VAL A 677 -35.10 24.62 40.80
CA VAL A 677 -35.53 24.74 39.40
C VAL A 677 -34.37 25.19 38.51
N LEU A 678 -33.62 26.24 38.90
CA LEU A 678 -32.49 26.72 38.10
C LEU A 678 -31.33 25.70 38.02
N ARG A 679 -30.94 25.10 39.15
CA ARG A 679 -29.88 24.06 39.17
C ARG A 679 -30.21 22.90 38.24
N MET A 680 -31.41 22.36 38.32
CA MET A 680 -31.83 21.25 37.46
C MET A 680 -32.03 21.66 36.00
N ARG A 681 -32.47 22.90 35.73
CA ARG A 681 -32.71 23.40 34.36
C ARG A 681 -31.43 23.72 33.58
N PHE A 682 -30.36 24.13 34.26
CA PHE A 682 -29.09 24.53 33.65
C PHE A 682 -27.91 23.59 33.98
N GLY A 683 -28.15 22.45 34.65
CA GLY A 683 -27.10 21.49 35.02
C GLY A 683 -26.14 21.98 36.12
N ILE A 684 -26.47 23.05 36.84
CA ILE A 684 -25.58 23.63 37.86
C ILE A 684 -25.59 22.71 39.08
N GLU A 685 -24.40 22.26 39.50
CA GLU A 685 -24.19 21.17 40.47
C GLU A 685 -24.71 19.78 40.04
N MET A 686 -24.96 19.54 38.73
CA MET A 686 -25.38 18.24 38.20
C MET A 686 -24.58 17.82 36.96
N SER A 687 -24.65 16.54 36.60
CA SER A 687 -23.98 15.99 35.41
C SER A 687 -24.67 16.34 34.07
N THR A 688 -25.93 16.78 34.11
CA THR A 688 -26.80 16.99 32.95
C THR A 688 -27.82 18.08 33.23
N ASP A 689 -28.17 18.90 32.25
CA ASP A 689 -29.38 19.72 32.29
C ASP A 689 -30.65 18.86 32.11
N GLN A 690 -31.79 19.40 32.51
CA GLN A 690 -33.10 18.74 32.41
C GLN A 690 -34.11 19.65 31.72
N THR A 691 -35.04 19.07 30.96
CA THR A 691 -36.07 19.84 30.26
C THR A 691 -37.12 20.39 31.25
N LEU A 692 -37.82 21.45 30.85
CA LEU A 692 -38.94 22.01 31.62
C LEU A 692 -40.06 21.00 31.92
N GLU A 693 -40.12 19.88 31.20
CA GLU A 693 -41.09 18.81 31.45
C GLU A 693 -40.57 17.78 32.47
N GLU A 694 -39.30 17.39 32.41
CA GLU A 694 -38.66 16.55 33.45
C GLU A 694 -38.62 17.25 34.81
N VAL A 695 -38.23 18.53 34.83
CA VAL A 695 -38.27 19.36 36.04
C VAL A 695 -39.72 19.50 36.55
N GLY A 696 -40.71 19.56 35.64
CA GLY A 696 -42.13 19.56 36.01
C GLY A 696 -42.56 18.27 36.72
N LYS A 697 -42.19 17.13 36.15
CA LYS A 697 -42.46 15.78 36.72
C LYS A 697 -41.82 15.58 38.10
N GLN A 698 -40.68 16.21 38.39
CA GLN A 698 -40.02 16.13 39.72
C GLN A 698 -40.60 17.08 40.78
N PHE A 699 -41.45 18.03 40.39
CA PHE A 699 -42.08 19.00 41.31
C PHE A 699 -43.60 18.84 41.39
N ASP A 700 -44.17 17.80 40.78
CA ASP A 700 -45.60 17.57 40.57
C ASP A 700 -46.34 18.79 39.99
N VAL A 701 -45.71 19.42 39.00
CA VAL A 701 -46.08 20.74 38.48
C VAL A 701 -46.01 20.78 36.95
N THR A 702 -46.94 21.49 36.31
CA THR A 702 -46.99 21.62 34.86
C THR A 702 -45.77 22.36 34.29
N ARG A 703 -45.33 21.97 33.09
CA ARG A 703 -44.20 22.57 32.35
C ARG A 703 -44.24 24.10 32.33
N GLU A 704 -45.40 24.69 32.06
CA GLU A 704 -45.56 26.15 32.02
C GLU A 704 -45.39 26.81 33.40
N ARG A 705 -45.77 26.12 34.48
CA ARG A 705 -45.58 26.62 35.83
C ARG A 705 -44.11 26.52 36.28
N ILE A 706 -43.32 25.57 35.76
CA ILE A 706 -41.85 25.60 35.90
C ILE A 706 -41.28 26.81 35.15
N ARG A 707 -41.69 27.07 33.91
CA ARG A 707 -41.27 28.25 33.13
C ARG A 707 -41.58 29.58 33.85
N GLN A 708 -42.72 29.66 34.54
CA GLN A 708 -43.05 30.81 35.41
C GLN A 708 -42.11 30.95 36.61
N ILE A 709 -41.69 29.84 37.23
CA ILE A 709 -40.76 29.85 38.37
C ILE A 709 -39.34 30.25 37.90
N GLU A 710 -38.88 29.69 36.78
CA GLU A 710 -37.64 30.05 36.08
C GLU A 710 -37.60 31.55 35.75
N ALA A 711 -38.60 32.08 35.03
CA ALA A 711 -38.67 33.49 34.67
C ALA A 711 -38.73 34.42 35.90
N LYS A 712 -39.41 34.00 36.98
CA LYS A 712 -39.46 34.73 38.25
C LYS A 712 -38.09 34.71 38.97
N ALA A 713 -37.39 33.58 38.97
CA ALA A 713 -36.06 33.45 39.55
C ALA A 713 -35.04 34.30 38.78
N LEU A 714 -35.02 34.24 37.44
CA LEU A 714 -34.18 35.08 36.58
C LEU A 714 -34.48 36.58 36.77
N ARG A 715 -35.74 36.98 36.96
CA ARG A 715 -36.11 38.37 37.29
C ARG A 715 -35.58 38.80 38.67
N LYS A 716 -35.50 37.90 39.66
CA LYS A 716 -34.87 38.17 40.98
C LYS A 716 -33.34 38.29 40.87
N LEU A 717 -32.70 37.43 40.07
CA LEU A 717 -31.25 37.47 39.86
C LEU A 717 -30.79 38.73 39.11
N ARG A 718 -31.65 39.30 38.25
CA ARG A 718 -31.43 40.59 37.56
C ARG A 718 -31.57 41.83 38.47
N HIS A 719 -31.84 41.69 39.77
CA HIS A 719 -31.82 42.83 40.70
C HIS A 719 -30.35 43.23 40.99
N PRO A 720 -29.96 44.53 40.98
CA PRO A 720 -28.57 44.95 41.08
C PRO A 720 -27.79 44.28 42.22
N SER A 721 -28.37 44.27 43.43
CA SER A 721 -27.79 43.63 44.64
C SER A 721 -27.50 42.12 44.55
N ARG A 722 -27.79 41.46 43.43
CA ARG A 722 -27.42 40.07 43.09
C ARG A 722 -26.71 39.99 41.73
N ALA A 723 -27.15 40.81 40.77
CA ALA A 723 -26.54 40.92 39.46
C ALA A 723 -25.08 41.41 39.55
N ASP A 724 -24.79 42.39 40.41
CA ASP A 724 -23.47 43.03 40.50
C ASP A 724 -22.37 42.02 40.91
N LYS A 725 -22.69 41.03 41.76
CA LYS A 725 -21.80 39.90 42.11
C LYS A 725 -21.46 38.98 40.93
N LEU A 726 -22.33 38.90 39.92
CA LEU A 726 -22.14 38.07 38.72
C LEU A 726 -21.58 38.88 37.55
N LYS A 727 -21.85 40.19 37.54
CA LYS A 727 -21.46 41.13 36.49
C LYS A 727 -19.94 41.35 36.44
N SER A 728 -19.26 41.25 37.58
CA SER A 728 -17.78 41.25 37.65
C SER A 728 -17.12 40.12 36.84
N PHE A 729 -17.81 39.00 36.61
CA PHE A 729 -17.33 37.89 35.76
C PHE A 729 -17.65 38.07 34.27
N LEU A 730 -18.40 39.13 33.91
CA LEU A 730 -18.73 39.51 32.53
C LEU A 730 -18.03 40.80 32.08
N GLU A 731 -17.54 41.61 33.03
CA GLU A 731 -16.75 42.83 32.77
C GLU A 731 -15.23 42.58 32.76
N GLY A 732 -14.82 41.31 32.88
CA GLY A 732 -13.43 40.84 32.78
C GLY A 732 -13.19 39.85 31.62
N GLN A 733 -14.00 39.92 30.56
CA GLN A 733 -13.82 39.23 29.27
C GLN A 733 -13.76 40.26 28.14
#